data_AF-A0A316QV82-F1
#
_entry.id   AF-A0A316QV82-F1
#
_cell.length_a   1.000
_cell.length_b   1.000
_cell.length_c   1.000
_cell.angle_alpha   90.00
_cell.angle_beta   90.00
_cell.angle_gamma   90.00
#
_symmetry.space_group_name_H-M   'P 1'
#
loop_
_entity.id
_entity.type
_entity.pdbx_description
1 polymer ?
#
loop_
_entity_poly.entity_id
_entity_poly.type
_entity_poly.pdbx_seq_one_letter_code
_entity_poly.pdbx_strand_id
1 'polypeptide(L)'
;MKKQRMAAFFLAVATVASVLSLSVSAAYPMICTVYYKDTSGRQLSPSVTVTTDAANPSLRVPSPVMEGYILQNSEDAIVTYEMMDHYFPSSNYDRSGTATYTVVYAKAYTVTVHYVSSDGISMFADKTFTGKTGDSYAIPSPTDTGYSPDRTSISGTVKGYDQDYTVTYYPKTYTVSYDANGGTGAPAVQLKTSGKNLILSMQKPTKAEDLFLGWSTSSSSSSIAYQPGDTYSANASVTLYAVWAGGNFTVTYNAAGGSGAPAPQSKQYGIPLELSDQVPKRSGYVFLGWGTDIHSALYQPGDTYTFNRDLTLYAVWGTSASYIISYDANGGSNAPAGQTKIAGIPLTLSDQIPTRTGYVFLGWAESRTASTAAYRAGGTFTKDQYTTLYAVWHKNTGSSGKTYRITYMANGGNFAPTAQTQKEGWAVQITAGVPRRDGYRFLGWSENARATVASYHAGDYYMPNRNVFLYAVWEKRPSYYVFYDANGGIGAPEKQEKIYNVNLLLASEKPTKEGSAFLGWATDPQAREAEYMPGDRYTENASVILYAIWQNDHYDFAVSGMTVTPDPVYQYDQAIVRISAENMDPYHSYTNIPVAIYLNNRLVHSTTVNFAAGSVNHIIFTLSVGALEGRQSLNVRINWAHRNEEISAENNTKSVGFEVEKRIQIEVHPVSPNGAYFAGYEVISSFMVSSTTEILPDENLCFELEVYAVQGESETRILTQTKCRIVVPANGENLVWFRWRIPAGMEGTLLLCRGTVNGQGVGSASGFFTATVQGMLSSQTPNTVYAGKAPDEYRKEIPAPEESAGSAAWNQWEYINGEFVLRQYGIEVSGSPELTSNSPSAVYADGVWEMKSGYGVSLTWAPTLSQLSGFLMPDEDAYTGIQAALAVFPEYAYSLTEGKYRVLECEGEGVRFAENPDAAGERIHFIPIYVADGDYIVSVATSQIWTPAGMITARRSCSVRIHGNVYDDFYIGLS
;
A
#
# COMPACT_ATOMS: atom_id res chain seq x y z
N MET A 1 -96.58 -33.25 -0.52
CA MET A 1 -97.19 -33.36 -1.86
C MET A 1 -96.09 -33.69 -2.89
N LYS A 2 -96.41 -34.35 -4.01
CA LYS A 2 -95.50 -34.59 -5.16
C LYS A 2 -96.27 -34.37 -6.48
N LYS A 3 -95.57 -34.06 -7.58
CA LYS A 3 -96.15 -33.83 -8.94
C LYS A 3 -95.62 -34.86 -9.97
N GLN A 4 -96.27 -34.90 -11.14
CA GLN A 4 -96.14 -35.93 -12.19
C GLN A 4 -95.01 -35.69 -13.19
N ARG A 5 -94.53 -36.77 -13.83
CA ARG A 5 -93.96 -36.95 -15.20
C ARG A 5 -93.39 -38.39 -15.30
N MET A 6 -93.20 -39.06 -16.44
CA MET A 6 -93.86 -39.15 -17.77
C MET A 6 -93.14 -40.31 -18.51
N ALA A 7 -93.83 -41.24 -19.19
CA ALA A 7 -93.16 -42.38 -19.87
C ALA A 7 -93.98 -43.02 -21.03
N ALA A 8 -93.29 -43.43 -22.10
CA ALA A 8 -93.71 -44.09 -23.37
C ALA A 8 -92.43 -44.31 -24.22
N PHE A 9 -92.30 -45.01 -25.37
CA PHE A 9 -92.96 -46.09 -26.17
C PHE A 9 -91.90 -46.44 -27.27
N PHE A 10 -91.80 -47.58 -27.98
CA PHE A 10 -92.52 -48.86 -28.18
C PHE A 10 -91.53 -50.04 -27.95
N LEU A 11 -91.83 -51.35 -27.88
CA LEU A 11 -92.51 -52.34 -28.76
C LEU A 11 -91.70 -52.69 -30.05
N ALA A 12 -91.73 -53.92 -30.60
CA ALA A 12 -92.54 -55.12 -30.35
C ALA A 12 -91.80 -56.39 -30.88
N VAL A 13 -91.97 -57.64 -30.43
CA VAL A 13 -92.69 -58.28 -29.29
C VAL A 13 -91.65 -59.25 -28.62
N ALA A 14 -91.79 -60.49 -28.09
CA ALA A 14 -92.78 -61.46 -27.55
C ALA A 14 -91.94 -62.61 -26.89
N THR A 15 -92.35 -63.51 -25.99
CA THR A 15 -93.41 -63.68 -24.96
C THR A 15 -93.00 -64.96 -24.16
N VAL A 16 -93.22 -65.18 -22.86
CA VAL A 16 -93.95 -64.44 -21.79
C VAL A 16 -93.24 -64.67 -20.43
N ALA A 17 -93.89 -64.42 -19.29
CA ALA A 17 -93.39 -64.68 -17.93
C ALA A 17 -93.35 -66.20 -17.59
N SER A 18 -92.78 -66.69 -16.48
CA SER A 18 -92.48 -66.13 -15.13
C SER A 18 -91.40 -67.00 -14.42
N VAL A 19 -90.81 -66.71 -13.26
CA VAL A 19 -91.06 -65.78 -12.13
C VAL A 19 -89.75 -65.06 -11.76
N LEU A 20 -89.80 -63.97 -10.98
CA LEU A 20 -88.62 -63.25 -10.46
C LEU A 20 -87.63 -64.20 -9.76
N SER A 21 -86.42 -64.31 -10.29
CA SER A 21 -85.23 -64.40 -9.44
C SER A 21 -84.91 -62.99 -8.95
N LEU A 22 -84.53 -62.87 -7.67
CA LEU A 22 -83.95 -61.62 -7.16
C LEU A 22 -82.58 -61.44 -7.82
N SER A 23 -82.46 -60.47 -8.72
CA SER A 23 -81.16 -59.94 -9.15
C SER A 23 -80.56 -59.12 -8.00
N VAL A 24 -80.19 -59.83 -6.94
CA VAL A 24 -79.23 -59.34 -5.94
C VAL A 24 -78.00 -58.90 -6.74
N SER A 25 -77.69 -57.61 -6.69
CA SER A 25 -76.38 -57.13 -7.12
C SER A 25 -75.37 -57.86 -6.26
N ALA A 26 -74.73 -58.88 -6.84
CA ALA A 26 -73.75 -59.67 -6.14
C ALA A 26 -72.51 -58.81 -5.99
N ALA A 27 -72.47 -58.00 -4.94
CA ALA A 27 -71.26 -57.30 -4.56
C ALA A 27 -70.16 -58.35 -4.35
N TYR A 28 -69.01 -58.11 -4.95
CA TYR A 28 -67.81 -58.92 -4.78
C TYR A 28 -66.89 -58.15 -3.82
N PRO A 29 -67.06 -58.31 -2.49
CA PRO A 29 -66.37 -57.48 -1.50
C PRO A 29 -64.86 -57.72 -1.60
N MET A 30 -64.17 -56.73 -2.13
CA MET A 30 -62.72 -56.70 -2.26
C MET A 30 -62.13 -55.93 -1.09
N ILE A 31 -61.44 -56.63 -0.20
CA ILE A 31 -60.71 -56.04 0.92
C ILE A 31 -59.39 -55.51 0.37
N CYS A 32 -59.36 -54.21 0.09
CA CYS A 32 -58.22 -53.50 -0.49
C CYS A 32 -57.30 -53.02 0.62
N THR A 33 -56.03 -53.41 0.62
CA THR A 33 -55.04 -53.00 1.64
C THR A 33 -53.83 -52.32 1.00
N VAL A 34 -53.65 -51.04 1.32
CA VAL A 34 -52.45 -50.27 0.97
C VAL A 34 -51.41 -50.42 2.08
N TYR A 35 -50.25 -50.95 1.74
CA TYR A 35 -49.05 -50.94 2.59
C TYR A 35 -48.17 -49.75 2.21
N TYR A 36 -47.46 -49.20 3.20
CA TYR A 36 -46.48 -48.13 3.01
C TYR A 36 -45.14 -48.62 3.56
N LYS A 37 -44.17 -48.84 2.69
CA LYS A 37 -42.87 -49.45 3.03
C LYS A 37 -41.70 -48.65 2.49
N ASP A 38 -40.54 -48.77 3.11
CA ASP A 38 -39.29 -48.31 2.51
C ASP A 38 -38.78 -49.29 1.43
N THR A 39 -37.71 -48.90 0.73
CA THR A 39 -37.04 -49.73 -0.28
C THR A 39 -36.41 -51.02 0.25
N SER A 40 -36.38 -51.25 1.56
CA SER A 40 -35.98 -52.54 2.17
C SER A 40 -37.17 -53.47 2.48
N GLY A 41 -38.40 -53.00 2.24
CA GLY A 41 -39.63 -53.72 2.54
C GLY A 41 -40.11 -53.56 4.00
N ARG A 42 -39.47 -52.71 4.80
CA ARG A 42 -39.92 -52.40 6.16
C ARG A 42 -41.13 -51.46 6.11
N GLN A 43 -42.19 -51.80 6.85
CA GLN A 43 -43.38 -50.94 6.98
C GLN A 43 -43.03 -49.65 7.72
N LEU A 44 -43.41 -48.50 7.14
CA LEU A 44 -43.18 -47.16 7.69
C LEU A 44 -44.41 -46.59 8.41
N SER A 45 -45.61 -46.92 7.93
CA SER A 45 -46.89 -46.45 8.48
C SER A 45 -47.93 -47.58 8.48
N PRO A 46 -48.89 -47.62 9.41
CA PRO A 46 -49.97 -48.62 9.40
C PRO A 46 -50.66 -48.72 8.04
N SER A 47 -50.92 -49.95 7.60
CA SER A 47 -51.61 -50.20 6.33
C SER A 47 -53.07 -49.72 6.38
N VAL A 48 -53.52 -49.08 5.30
CA VAL A 48 -54.92 -48.65 5.16
C VAL A 48 -55.72 -49.75 4.47
N THR A 49 -56.72 -50.29 5.15
CA THR A 49 -57.63 -51.30 4.61
C THR A 49 -59.03 -50.73 4.39
N VAL A 50 -59.58 -50.89 3.18
CA VAL A 50 -60.89 -50.38 2.75
C VAL A 50 -61.59 -51.47 1.93
N THR A 51 -62.89 -51.69 2.14
CA THR A 51 -63.66 -52.62 1.29
C THR A 51 -64.34 -51.87 0.16
N THR A 52 -64.21 -52.37 -1.08
CA THR A 52 -64.97 -51.89 -2.25
C THR A 52 -65.66 -53.07 -2.95
N ASP A 53 -66.48 -52.80 -3.97
CA ASP A 53 -67.08 -53.84 -4.81
C ASP A 53 -66.21 -54.03 -6.07
N ALA A 54 -65.67 -55.23 -6.28
CA ALA A 54 -64.82 -55.51 -7.44
C ALA A 54 -65.55 -55.37 -8.78
N ALA A 55 -66.90 -55.42 -8.79
CA ALA A 55 -67.69 -55.22 -10.01
C ALA A 55 -67.87 -53.74 -10.39
N ASN A 56 -67.62 -52.79 -9.47
CA ASN A 56 -67.68 -51.35 -9.72
C ASN A 56 -66.80 -50.59 -8.69
N PRO A 57 -65.46 -50.72 -8.79
CA PRO A 57 -64.56 -50.30 -7.74
C PRO A 57 -64.42 -48.78 -7.64
N SER A 58 -64.34 -48.29 -6.41
CA SER A 58 -64.27 -46.85 -6.12
C SER A 58 -63.21 -46.51 -5.06
N LEU A 59 -62.01 -47.09 -5.21
CA LEU A 59 -60.87 -46.87 -4.32
C LEU A 59 -60.00 -45.70 -4.81
N ARG A 60 -59.76 -44.72 -3.92
CA ARG A 60 -58.70 -43.71 -4.00
C ARG A 60 -58.15 -43.47 -2.60
N VAL A 61 -56.90 -43.83 -2.34
CA VAL A 61 -56.22 -43.67 -1.06
C VAL A 61 -55.02 -42.74 -1.24
N PRO A 62 -55.06 -41.50 -0.72
CA PRO A 62 -53.91 -40.61 -0.74
C PRO A 62 -52.76 -41.18 0.08
N SER A 63 -51.56 -41.15 -0.48
CA SER A 63 -50.34 -41.55 0.23
C SER A 63 -49.95 -40.50 1.28
N PRO A 64 -49.67 -40.89 2.53
CA PRO A 64 -49.30 -39.95 3.59
C PRO A 64 -47.91 -39.36 3.36
N VAL A 65 -47.73 -38.07 3.66
CA VAL A 65 -46.39 -37.48 3.77
C VAL A 65 -45.65 -38.13 4.95
N MET A 66 -44.40 -38.49 4.74
CA MET A 66 -43.57 -39.19 5.75
C MET A 66 -42.29 -38.40 6.03
N GLU A 67 -41.98 -38.20 7.31
CA GLU A 67 -40.78 -37.46 7.73
C GLU A 67 -39.50 -38.26 7.39
N GLY A 68 -38.58 -37.63 6.66
CA GLY A 68 -37.35 -38.28 6.18
C GLY A 68 -37.52 -39.19 4.96
N TYR A 69 -38.69 -39.19 4.30
CA TYR A 69 -39.00 -40.05 3.15
C TYR A 69 -39.77 -39.30 2.07
N ILE A 70 -39.54 -39.65 0.80
CA ILE A 70 -40.36 -39.25 -0.34
C ILE A 70 -40.84 -40.48 -1.11
N LEU A 71 -41.85 -40.32 -1.96
CA LEU A 71 -42.33 -41.42 -2.80
C LEU A 71 -41.24 -41.87 -3.79
N GLN A 72 -41.01 -43.18 -3.87
CA GLN A 72 -40.06 -43.76 -4.84
C GLN A 72 -40.54 -43.48 -6.28
N ASN A 73 -41.86 -43.55 -6.49
CA ASN A 73 -42.56 -43.13 -7.71
C ASN A 73 -43.60 -42.05 -7.35
N SER A 74 -43.63 -40.93 -8.06
CA SER A 74 -44.59 -39.85 -7.82
C SER A 74 -46.03 -40.21 -8.21
N GLU A 75 -46.24 -41.22 -9.08
CA GLU A 75 -47.57 -41.74 -9.40
C GLU A 75 -48.28 -42.31 -8.14
N ASP A 76 -47.51 -42.84 -7.18
CA ASP A 76 -48.02 -43.45 -5.94
C ASP A 76 -48.69 -42.44 -4.97
N ALA A 77 -48.73 -41.14 -5.30
CA ALA A 77 -49.33 -40.10 -4.46
C ALA A 77 -50.83 -40.34 -4.16
N ILE A 78 -51.55 -41.04 -5.05
CA ILE A 78 -52.92 -41.52 -4.80
C ILE A 78 -53.06 -42.94 -5.35
N VAL A 79 -53.09 -43.94 -4.46
CA VAL A 79 -53.32 -45.34 -4.85
C VAL A 79 -54.78 -45.52 -5.30
N THR A 80 -54.98 -46.01 -6.51
CA THR A 80 -56.28 -46.40 -7.05
C THR A 80 -56.52 -47.90 -6.94
N TYR A 81 -57.73 -48.36 -7.25
CA TYR A 81 -58.02 -49.80 -7.34
C TYR A 81 -57.18 -50.51 -8.41
N GLU A 82 -57.02 -49.87 -9.57
CA GLU A 82 -56.35 -50.44 -10.75
C GLU A 82 -54.85 -50.70 -10.53
N MET A 83 -54.24 -50.03 -9.54
CA MET A 83 -52.84 -50.24 -9.16
C MET A 83 -52.63 -51.52 -8.33
N MET A 84 -53.68 -52.13 -7.78
CA MET A 84 -53.56 -53.23 -6.82
C MET A 84 -53.35 -54.60 -7.47
N ASP A 85 -52.58 -55.47 -6.80
CA ASP A 85 -52.57 -56.91 -7.04
C ASP A 85 -53.87 -57.52 -6.52
N HIS A 86 -54.64 -58.19 -7.38
CA HIS A 86 -55.96 -58.74 -7.04
C HIS A 86 -55.93 -60.26 -6.86
N TYR A 87 -56.47 -60.75 -5.76
CA TYR A 87 -56.62 -62.18 -5.48
C TYR A 87 -58.06 -62.55 -5.10
N PHE A 88 -58.57 -63.62 -5.71
CA PHE A 88 -59.79 -64.31 -5.31
C PHE A 88 -59.46 -65.79 -5.02
N PRO A 89 -60.04 -66.39 -3.97
CA PRO A 89 -59.90 -67.81 -3.69
C PRO A 89 -60.57 -68.65 -4.78
N SER A 90 -60.00 -69.82 -5.10
CA SER A 90 -60.49 -70.75 -6.14
C SER A 90 -61.77 -71.53 -5.76
N SER A 91 -62.59 -70.98 -4.87
CA SER A 91 -63.84 -71.58 -4.37
C SER A 91 -65.06 -70.92 -5.00
N ASN A 92 -65.88 -71.69 -5.70
CA ASN A 92 -67.15 -71.21 -6.27
C ASN A 92 -68.20 -70.78 -5.22
N TYR A 93 -67.90 -70.90 -3.92
CA TYR A 93 -68.76 -70.51 -2.81
C TYR A 93 -68.28 -69.27 -2.03
N ASP A 94 -67.03 -68.84 -2.19
CA ASP A 94 -66.54 -67.59 -1.62
C ASP A 94 -66.50 -66.51 -2.72
N ARG A 95 -67.02 -65.32 -2.42
CA ARG A 95 -67.07 -64.18 -3.33
C ARG A 95 -66.31 -62.97 -2.79
N SER A 96 -65.65 -63.13 -1.65
CA SER A 96 -64.73 -62.15 -1.12
C SER A 96 -63.37 -62.28 -1.81
N GLY A 97 -62.73 -61.14 -2.04
CA GLY A 97 -61.37 -61.06 -2.56
C GLY A 97 -60.50 -60.18 -1.68
N THR A 98 -59.20 -60.27 -1.89
CA THR A 98 -58.21 -59.36 -1.29
C THR A 98 -57.44 -58.68 -2.40
N ALA A 99 -57.35 -57.35 -2.35
CA ALA A 99 -56.49 -56.56 -3.22
C ALA A 99 -55.40 -55.90 -2.38
N THR A 100 -54.16 -55.86 -2.87
CA THR A 100 -53.04 -55.29 -2.13
C THR A 100 -52.19 -54.39 -3.00
N TYR A 101 -51.72 -53.28 -2.44
CA TYR A 101 -50.66 -52.48 -3.07
C TYR A 101 -49.60 -52.11 -2.04
N THR A 102 -48.35 -51.96 -2.47
CA THR A 102 -47.28 -51.40 -1.65
C THR A 102 -46.81 -50.11 -2.29
N VAL A 103 -47.12 -48.98 -1.65
CA VAL A 103 -46.45 -47.71 -1.93
C VAL A 103 -45.03 -47.81 -1.37
N VAL A 104 -44.04 -47.55 -2.22
CA VAL A 104 -42.63 -47.58 -1.83
C VAL A 104 -42.14 -46.16 -1.60
N TYR A 105 -41.52 -45.93 -0.45
CA TYR A 105 -40.88 -44.67 -0.10
C TYR A 105 -39.37 -44.82 -0.22
N ALA A 106 -38.76 -43.91 -0.98
CA ALA A 106 -37.34 -43.66 -0.92
C ALA A 106 -37.01 -42.91 0.38
N LYS A 107 -35.90 -43.26 1.03
CA LYS A 107 -35.35 -42.37 2.06
C LYS A 107 -34.92 -41.06 1.39
N ALA A 108 -35.38 -39.94 1.94
CA ALA A 108 -35.05 -38.61 1.46
C ALA A 108 -33.72 -38.14 2.04
N TYR A 109 -33.00 -37.33 1.26
CA TYR A 109 -31.78 -36.65 1.65
C TYR A 109 -31.83 -35.21 1.15
N THR A 110 -31.26 -34.31 1.95
CA THR A 110 -31.23 -32.87 1.67
C THR A 110 -29.84 -32.44 1.24
N VAL A 111 -29.79 -31.62 0.20
CA VAL A 111 -28.62 -30.84 -0.21
C VAL A 111 -28.81 -29.46 0.38
N THR A 112 -27.93 -29.02 1.26
CA THR A 112 -27.88 -27.66 1.80
C THR A 112 -26.80 -26.88 1.08
N VAL A 113 -27.08 -25.64 0.69
CA VAL A 113 -26.06 -24.70 0.21
C VAL A 113 -26.03 -23.50 1.13
N HIS A 114 -24.96 -23.41 1.90
CA HIS A 114 -24.62 -22.27 2.74
C HIS A 114 -23.93 -21.19 1.91
N TYR A 115 -24.30 -19.93 2.16
CA TYR A 115 -23.72 -18.78 1.48
C TYR A 115 -23.04 -17.87 2.51
N VAL A 116 -21.71 -17.84 2.49
CA VAL A 116 -20.90 -17.10 3.48
C VAL A 116 -19.96 -16.10 2.80
N SER A 117 -19.55 -15.06 3.50
CA SER A 117 -18.41 -14.24 3.07
C SER A 117 -17.08 -14.99 3.23
N SER A 118 -16.01 -14.46 2.65
CA SER A 118 -14.61 -14.85 2.95
C SER A 118 -14.30 -14.94 4.45
N ASP A 119 -15.02 -14.18 5.26
CA ASP A 119 -14.81 -14.04 6.70
C ASP A 119 -15.70 -15.03 7.49
N GLY A 120 -16.35 -16.00 6.81
CA GLY A 120 -17.21 -17.03 7.39
C GLY A 120 -18.62 -16.59 7.80
N ILE A 121 -19.00 -15.33 7.52
CA ILE A 121 -20.30 -14.76 7.94
C ILE A 121 -21.37 -15.12 6.91
N SER A 122 -22.48 -15.73 7.33
CA SER A 122 -23.63 -15.99 6.45
C SER A 122 -24.13 -14.69 5.79
N MET A 123 -24.17 -14.68 4.45
CA MET A 123 -24.59 -13.54 3.63
C MET A 123 -25.99 -13.70 3.05
N PHE A 124 -26.40 -14.95 2.77
CA PHE A 124 -27.74 -15.26 2.26
C PHE A 124 -28.31 -16.46 3.01
N ALA A 125 -29.64 -16.52 3.09
CA ALA A 125 -30.32 -17.68 3.64
C ALA A 125 -29.97 -18.94 2.83
N ASP A 126 -29.71 -20.03 3.53
CA ASP A 126 -29.38 -21.33 2.93
C ASP A 126 -30.47 -21.75 1.94
N LYS A 127 -30.05 -22.31 0.80
CA LYS A 127 -30.98 -22.96 -0.14
C LYS A 127 -30.87 -24.46 0.00
N THR A 128 -32.01 -25.13 0.06
CA THR A 128 -32.09 -26.59 0.13
C THR A 128 -32.74 -27.21 -1.09
N PHE A 129 -32.32 -28.43 -1.42
CA PHE A 129 -33.03 -29.33 -2.33
C PHE A 129 -33.15 -30.70 -1.64
N THR A 130 -34.36 -31.23 -1.50
CA THR A 130 -34.59 -32.54 -0.89
C THR A 130 -35.08 -33.52 -1.95
N GLY A 131 -34.38 -34.64 -2.10
CA GLY A 131 -34.67 -35.68 -3.10
C GLY A 131 -34.29 -37.08 -2.61
N LYS A 132 -34.41 -38.08 -3.47
CA LYS A 132 -33.88 -39.45 -3.25
C LYS A 132 -32.54 -39.61 -3.97
N THR A 133 -31.76 -40.61 -3.56
CA THR A 133 -30.46 -40.92 -4.18
C THR A 133 -30.58 -41.02 -5.71
N GLY A 134 -29.84 -40.19 -6.43
CA GLY A 134 -29.85 -40.10 -7.89
C GLY A 134 -30.59 -38.88 -8.47
N ASP A 135 -31.51 -38.25 -7.73
CA ASP A 135 -32.21 -37.04 -8.19
C ASP A 135 -31.20 -35.92 -8.51
N SER A 136 -31.37 -35.24 -9.64
CA SER A 136 -30.49 -34.13 -10.06
C SER A 136 -30.94 -32.80 -9.46
N TYR A 137 -29.98 -31.93 -9.13
CA TYR A 137 -30.23 -30.59 -8.60
C TYR A 137 -29.32 -29.54 -9.24
N ALA A 138 -29.83 -28.31 -9.35
CA ALA A 138 -29.07 -27.12 -9.69
C ALA A 138 -29.56 -25.94 -8.83
N ILE A 139 -28.68 -25.46 -7.95
CA ILE A 139 -28.98 -24.40 -6.98
C ILE A 139 -28.11 -23.18 -7.35
N PRO A 140 -28.67 -22.18 -8.07
CA PRO A 140 -27.91 -21.00 -8.46
C PRO A 140 -27.60 -20.11 -7.25
N SER A 141 -26.37 -19.62 -7.18
CA SER A 141 -25.89 -18.74 -6.13
C SER A 141 -26.56 -17.35 -6.24
N PRO A 142 -27.03 -16.75 -5.14
CA PRO A 142 -27.49 -15.36 -5.13
C PRO A 142 -26.50 -14.38 -5.79
N THR A 143 -27.03 -13.39 -6.51
CA THR A 143 -26.21 -12.30 -7.05
C THR A 143 -26.10 -11.16 -6.04
N ASP A 144 -24.88 -10.69 -5.78
CA ASP A 144 -24.64 -9.51 -4.96
C ASP A 144 -24.06 -8.34 -5.77
N THR A 145 -24.28 -7.13 -5.29
CA THR A 145 -23.72 -5.91 -5.91
C THR A 145 -22.26 -5.68 -5.54
N GLY A 146 -21.89 -5.87 -4.26
CA GLY A 146 -20.56 -5.63 -3.71
C GLY A 146 -19.63 -6.84 -3.66
N TYR A 147 -20.18 -8.06 -3.71
CA TYR A 147 -19.44 -9.32 -3.64
C TYR A 147 -19.63 -10.16 -4.91
N SER A 148 -18.73 -11.12 -5.12
CA SER A 148 -18.82 -12.18 -6.14
C SER A 148 -18.67 -13.55 -5.46
N PRO A 149 -19.52 -14.55 -5.78
CA PRO A 149 -19.30 -15.91 -5.29
C PRO A 149 -18.11 -16.57 -6.00
N ASP A 150 -17.44 -17.48 -5.31
CA ASP A 150 -16.49 -18.46 -5.85
C ASP A 150 -17.14 -19.34 -6.94
N ARG A 151 -18.43 -19.65 -6.79
CA ARG A 151 -19.21 -20.55 -7.64
C ARG A 151 -20.57 -19.96 -7.95
N THR A 152 -20.90 -19.78 -9.22
CA THR A 152 -22.19 -19.23 -9.68
C THR A 152 -23.38 -20.17 -9.45
N SER A 153 -23.13 -21.48 -9.26
CA SER A 153 -24.14 -22.46 -8.87
C SER A 153 -23.52 -23.69 -8.20
N ILE A 154 -24.32 -24.37 -7.38
CA ILE A 154 -24.04 -25.73 -6.87
C ILE A 154 -25.00 -26.71 -7.57
N SER A 155 -24.46 -27.63 -8.36
CA SER A 155 -25.24 -28.63 -9.12
C SER A 155 -24.61 -30.02 -9.01
N GLY A 156 -25.47 -31.05 -9.07
CA GLY A 156 -25.05 -32.43 -8.86
C GLY A 156 -26.23 -33.41 -8.80
N THR A 157 -25.99 -34.57 -8.19
CA THR A 157 -27.03 -35.58 -7.92
C THR A 157 -27.03 -35.99 -6.46
N VAL A 158 -28.21 -36.12 -5.86
CA VAL A 158 -28.41 -36.46 -4.44
C VAL A 158 -27.74 -37.79 -4.11
N LYS A 159 -26.98 -37.83 -3.00
CA LYS A 159 -26.30 -39.03 -2.50
C LYS A 159 -27.13 -39.71 -1.41
N GLY A 160 -26.70 -40.89 -0.96
CA GLY A 160 -27.31 -41.63 0.15
C GLY A 160 -27.04 -41.02 1.54
N TYR A 161 -26.82 -39.70 1.61
CA TYR A 161 -26.56 -38.91 2.80
C TYR A 161 -26.86 -37.43 2.48
N ASP A 162 -27.17 -36.66 3.51
CA ASP A 162 -27.37 -35.21 3.40
C ASP A 162 -26.04 -34.53 3.04
N GLN A 163 -26.06 -33.61 2.06
CA GLN A 163 -24.86 -32.97 1.52
C GLN A 163 -24.87 -31.47 1.82
N ASP A 164 -23.88 -31.00 2.58
CA ASP A 164 -23.71 -29.58 2.83
C ASP A 164 -22.59 -29.00 1.96
N TYR A 165 -22.91 -27.94 1.22
CA TYR A 165 -21.98 -27.19 0.39
C TYR A 165 -21.84 -25.76 0.90
N THR A 166 -20.66 -25.19 0.77
CA THR A 166 -20.41 -23.76 1.02
C THR A 166 -20.10 -23.07 -0.30
N VAL A 167 -20.69 -21.88 -0.49
CA VAL A 167 -20.36 -20.92 -1.55
C VAL A 167 -19.83 -19.66 -0.87
N THR A 168 -18.58 -19.32 -1.18
CA THR A 168 -17.82 -18.24 -0.53
C THR A 168 -17.90 -16.97 -1.36
N TYR A 169 -18.31 -15.86 -0.73
CA TYR A 169 -18.43 -14.56 -1.37
C TYR A 169 -17.22 -13.70 -1.05
N TYR A 170 -16.45 -13.39 -2.08
CA TYR A 170 -15.33 -12.46 -2.03
C TYR A 170 -15.81 -11.03 -2.33
N PRO A 171 -15.41 -10.02 -1.54
CA PRO A 171 -15.77 -8.64 -1.82
C PRO A 171 -15.05 -8.16 -3.08
N LYS A 172 -15.80 -7.60 -4.04
CA LYS A 172 -15.25 -7.04 -5.28
C LYS A 172 -14.23 -5.95 -4.94
N THR A 173 -13.14 -5.90 -5.69
CA THR A 173 -12.13 -4.85 -5.59
C THR A 173 -12.21 -3.91 -6.80
N TYR A 174 -11.86 -2.66 -6.58
CA TYR A 174 -11.78 -1.61 -7.59
C TYR A 174 -10.39 -0.98 -7.55
N THR A 175 -9.89 -0.53 -8.69
CA THR A 175 -8.56 0.10 -8.80
C THR A 175 -8.68 1.62 -8.70
N VAL A 176 -7.91 2.21 -7.79
CA VAL A 176 -7.69 3.66 -7.73
C VAL A 176 -6.26 3.93 -8.19
N SER A 177 -6.14 4.31 -9.46
CA SER A 177 -4.88 4.63 -10.13
C SER A 177 -4.58 6.13 -10.02
N TYR A 178 -3.31 6.51 -10.05
CA TYR A 178 -2.89 7.90 -9.96
C TYR A 178 -2.06 8.31 -11.18
N ASP A 179 -2.44 9.41 -11.82
CA ASP A 179 -1.69 10.02 -12.92
C ASP A 179 -1.14 11.38 -12.48
N ALA A 180 0.17 11.56 -12.57
CA ALA A 180 0.83 12.83 -12.25
C ALA A 180 0.49 13.97 -13.24
N ASN A 181 -0.27 13.71 -14.32
CA ASN A 181 -0.83 14.68 -15.25
C ASN A 181 0.24 15.66 -15.79
N GLY A 182 1.31 15.08 -16.36
CA GLY A 182 2.51 15.79 -16.80
C GLY A 182 3.56 16.07 -15.72
N GLY A 183 3.38 15.57 -14.49
CA GLY A 183 4.39 15.49 -13.44
C GLY A 183 5.08 14.11 -13.36
N THR A 184 5.72 13.84 -12.22
CA THR A 184 6.39 12.57 -11.88
C THR A 184 6.10 12.16 -10.43
N GLY A 185 6.43 10.93 -10.04
CA GLY A 185 6.33 10.48 -8.65
C GLY A 185 4.90 10.31 -8.12
N ALA A 186 3.93 9.97 -8.98
CA ALA A 186 2.59 9.56 -8.54
C ALA A 186 2.65 8.35 -7.58
N PRO A 187 1.69 8.20 -6.66
CA PRO A 187 1.54 6.98 -5.87
C PRO A 187 1.31 5.75 -6.74
N ALA A 188 1.69 4.57 -6.24
CA ALA A 188 1.27 3.30 -6.80
C ALA A 188 -0.28 3.14 -6.75
N VAL A 189 -0.82 2.29 -7.62
CA VAL A 189 -2.25 1.94 -7.63
C VAL A 189 -2.68 1.36 -6.28
N GLN A 190 -3.87 1.74 -5.81
CA GLN A 190 -4.47 1.20 -4.59
C GLN A 190 -5.73 0.39 -4.90
N LEU A 191 -5.96 -0.69 -4.14
CA LEU A 191 -7.19 -1.48 -4.22
C LEU A 191 -8.23 -0.97 -3.21
N LYS A 192 -9.41 -0.64 -3.72
CA LYS A 192 -10.62 -0.25 -2.99
C LYS A 192 -11.52 -1.48 -2.88
N THR A 193 -11.63 -2.09 -1.70
CA THR A 193 -12.62 -3.15 -1.45
C THR A 193 -14.04 -2.57 -1.47
N SER A 194 -15.02 -3.30 -2.00
CA SER A 194 -16.42 -2.86 -2.04
C SER A 194 -16.97 -2.65 -0.63
N GLY A 195 -17.77 -1.59 -0.45
CA GLY A 195 -18.38 -1.22 0.84
C GLY A 195 -17.42 -0.65 1.89
N LYS A 196 -16.14 -1.04 1.88
CA LYS A 196 -15.09 -0.47 2.75
C LYS A 196 -14.53 0.81 2.12
N ASN A 197 -14.37 1.87 2.92
CA ASN A 197 -13.75 3.13 2.48
C ASN A 197 -12.24 2.94 2.25
N LEU A 198 -11.70 3.51 1.16
CA LEU A 198 -10.25 3.60 0.94
C LEU A 198 -9.75 4.98 1.40
N ILE A 199 -8.62 5.01 2.10
CA ILE A 199 -7.86 6.24 2.33
C ILE A 199 -6.87 6.40 1.18
N LEU A 200 -6.99 7.52 0.46
CA LEU A 200 -6.13 7.87 -0.66
C LEU A 200 -4.69 8.14 -0.18
N SER A 201 -3.70 7.82 -1.01
CA SER A 201 -2.30 7.91 -0.63
C SER A 201 -1.89 9.31 -0.18
N MET A 202 -1.08 9.37 0.88
CA MET A 202 -0.47 10.61 1.39
C MET A 202 0.70 11.11 0.51
N GLN A 203 1.22 10.25 -0.38
CA GLN A 203 2.27 10.62 -1.32
C GLN A 203 1.75 11.65 -2.34
N LYS A 204 2.55 12.68 -2.59
CA LYS A 204 2.24 13.75 -3.54
C LYS A 204 3.20 13.64 -4.73
N PRO A 205 2.69 13.67 -5.98
CA PRO A 205 3.56 13.80 -7.15
C PRO A 205 4.28 15.15 -7.14
N THR A 206 5.33 15.26 -7.95
CA THR A 206 6.05 16.53 -8.19
C THR A 206 6.07 16.86 -9.67
N LYS A 207 5.95 18.14 -9.99
CA LYS A 207 6.07 18.68 -11.35
C LYS A 207 6.89 19.96 -11.25
N ALA A 208 7.78 20.19 -12.21
CA ALA A 208 8.61 21.39 -12.20
C ALA A 208 7.72 22.63 -12.32
N GLU A 209 8.00 23.65 -11.49
CA GLU A 209 7.38 25.00 -11.53
C GLU A 209 5.87 25.08 -11.18
N ASP A 210 5.23 23.93 -10.89
CA ASP A 210 3.82 23.81 -10.53
C ASP A 210 3.62 23.28 -9.09
N LEU A 211 2.69 23.85 -8.33
CA LEU A 211 2.25 23.30 -7.04
C LEU A 211 1.13 22.25 -7.24
N PHE A 212 1.28 21.08 -6.63
CA PHE A 212 0.22 20.09 -6.53
C PHE A 212 -0.91 20.59 -5.60
N LEU A 213 -2.10 20.82 -6.16
CA LEU A 213 -3.28 21.24 -5.39
C LEU A 213 -4.08 20.07 -4.78
N GLY A 214 -4.04 18.89 -5.41
CA GLY A 214 -4.91 17.76 -5.10
C GLY A 214 -5.19 16.91 -6.35
N TRP A 215 -6.14 16.00 -6.21
CA TRP A 215 -6.54 15.02 -7.24
C TRP A 215 -7.90 15.37 -7.86
N SER A 216 -8.07 15.04 -9.13
CA SER A 216 -9.30 15.18 -9.92
C SER A 216 -9.68 13.85 -10.58
N THR A 217 -10.96 13.62 -10.84
CA THR A 217 -11.46 12.46 -11.62
C THR A 217 -11.35 12.66 -13.14
N SER A 218 -10.79 13.79 -13.60
CA SER A 218 -10.58 14.11 -15.01
C SER A 218 -9.27 14.89 -15.23
N SER A 219 -8.52 14.52 -16.27
CA SER A 219 -7.21 15.12 -16.62
C SER A 219 -7.27 16.59 -17.00
N SER A 220 -8.41 17.07 -17.51
CA SER A 220 -8.61 18.45 -17.97
C SER A 220 -9.24 19.38 -16.92
N SER A 221 -9.52 18.89 -15.70
CA SER A 221 -10.10 19.70 -14.63
C SER A 221 -9.05 20.60 -13.96
N SER A 222 -9.41 21.86 -13.74
CA SER A 222 -8.68 22.79 -12.86
C SER A 222 -9.19 22.80 -11.42
N SER A 223 -10.28 22.07 -11.11
CA SER A 223 -10.80 21.90 -9.76
C SER A 223 -10.43 20.53 -9.19
N ILE A 224 -10.04 20.52 -7.92
CA ILE A 224 -9.80 19.31 -7.13
C ILE A 224 -11.12 18.64 -6.71
N ALA A 225 -11.10 17.32 -6.64
CA ALA A 225 -12.15 16.47 -6.07
C ALA A 225 -11.70 15.82 -4.75
N TYR A 226 -10.39 15.57 -4.57
CA TYR A 226 -9.81 14.93 -3.38
C TYR A 226 -8.43 15.50 -3.01
N GLN A 227 -8.08 15.45 -1.73
CA GLN A 227 -6.73 15.64 -1.20
C GLN A 227 -6.01 14.29 -0.94
N PRO A 228 -4.67 14.28 -0.83
CA PRO A 228 -3.93 13.16 -0.26
C PRO A 228 -4.42 12.87 1.17
N GLY A 229 -4.77 11.62 1.46
CA GLY A 229 -5.40 11.21 2.72
C GLY A 229 -6.93 11.32 2.77
N ASP A 230 -7.59 11.86 1.74
CA ASP A 230 -9.07 11.87 1.69
C ASP A 230 -9.66 10.46 1.55
N THR A 231 -10.93 10.34 1.88
CA THR A 231 -11.68 9.08 1.80
C THR A 231 -12.35 8.91 0.43
N TYR A 232 -11.97 7.86 -0.30
CA TYR A 232 -12.67 7.40 -1.50
C TYR A 232 -13.68 6.30 -1.13
N SER A 233 -14.96 6.64 -1.19
CA SER A 233 -16.08 5.79 -0.77
C SER A 233 -16.76 5.03 -1.91
N ALA A 234 -16.62 5.48 -3.16
CA ALA A 234 -17.32 4.90 -4.31
C ALA A 234 -16.86 3.46 -4.61
N ASN A 235 -17.79 2.63 -5.05
CA ASN A 235 -17.55 1.25 -5.47
C ASN A 235 -17.35 1.20 -7.00
N ALA A 236 -16.31 1.87 -7.48
CA ALA A 236 -15.94 1.94 -8.90
C ALA A 236 -14.42 2.13 -9.02
N SER A 237 -13.83 1.68 -10.14
CA SER A 237 -12.43 1.99 -10.46
C SER A 237 -12.33 3.42 -11.02
N VAL A 238 -11.23 4.11 -10.72
CA VAL A 238 -11.01 5.49 -11.17
C VAL A 238 -9.52 5.78 -11.38
N THR A 239 -9.20 6.63 -12.34
CA THR A 239 -7.89 7.29 -12.41
C THR A 239 -8.01 8.69 -11.84
N LEU A 240 -7.19 8.99 -10.83
CA LEU A 240 -7.08 10.29 -10.20
C LEU A 240 -5.90 11.06 -10.82
N TYR A 241 -6.22 12.15 -11.51
CA TYR A 241 -5.28 13.02 -12.20
C TYR A 241 -4.85 14.16 -11.28
N ALA A 242 -3.56 14.45 -11.23
CA ALA A 242 -3.02 15.56 -10.46
C ALA A 242 -3.53 16.92 -11.00
N VAL A 243 -3.99 17.79 -10.11
CA VAL A 243 -4.36 19.17 -10.40
C VAL A 243 -3.21 20.08 -9.97
N TRP A 244 -2.76 20.92 -10.90
CA TRP A 244 -1.56 21.74 -10.77
C TRP A 244 -1.89 23.23 -10.77
N ALA A 245 -1.29 24.00 -9.87
CA ALA A 245 -1.27 25.47 -9.90
C ALA A 245 0.12 25.96 -10.29
N GLY A 246 0.26 26.41 -11.53
CA GLY A 246 1.50 26.97 -12.06
C GLY A 246 1.66 28.46 -11.83
N GLY A 247 2.91 28.91 -11.73
CA GLY A 247 3.25 30.32 -11.69
C GLY A 247 4.66 30.60 -11.18
N ASN A 248 5.58 30.92 -12.09
CA ASN A 248 6.79 31.64 -11.73
C ASN A 248 6.47 33.13 -11.65
N PHE A 249 6.76 33.74 -10.51
CA PHE A 249 6.63 35.18 -10.30
C PHE A 249 8.00 35.85 -10.38
N THR A 250 8.06 37.05 -10.92
CA THR A 250 9.31 37.81 -11.03
C THR A 250 9.36 38.88 -9.95
N VAL A 251 10.39 38.85 -9.10
CA VAL A 251 10.77 39.98 -8.25
C VAL A 251 11.80 40.81 -8.99
N THR A 252 11.39 42.00 -9.43
CA THR A 252 12.21 42.95 -10.20
C THR A 252 12.69 44.08 -9.31
N TYR A 253 13.98 44.45 -9.39
CA TYR A 253 14.55 45.55 -8.62
C TYR A 253 14.71 46.81 -9.47
N ASN A 254 14.20 47.93 -8.96
CA ASN A 254 14.31 49.24 -9.59
C ASN A 254 15.11 50.20 -8.71
N ALA A 255 16.28 50.64 -9.19
CA ALA A 255 17.16 51.53 -8.45
C ALA A 255 16.59 52.95 -8.20
N ALA A 256 15.42 53.29 -8.75
CA ALA A 256 14.68 54.54 -8.49
C ALA A 256 15.53 55.81 -8.64
N GLY A 257 16.30 55.91 -9.73
CA GLY A 257 17.24 57.00 -10.00
C GLY A 257 18.66 56.80 -9.45
N GLY A 258 18.94 55.68 -8.79
CA GLY A 258 20.29 55.16 -8.56
C GLY A 258 20.78 54.22 -9.68
N SER A 259 21.87 53.51 -9.43
CA SER A 259 22.44 52.46 -10.27
C SER A 259 22.84 51.23 -9.45
N GLY A 260 23.07 50.09 -10.11
CA GLY A 260 23.48 48.85 -9.46
C GLY A 260 22.38 48.16 -8.65
N ALA A 261 21.13 48.16 -9.15
CA ALA A 261 20.11 47.24 -8.64
C ALA A 261 20.44 45.78 -9.03
N PRO A 262 20.03 44.78 -8.22
CA PRO A 262 20.16 43.37 -8.59
C PRO A 262 19.41 43.02 -9.88
N ALA A 263 19.81 41.92 -10.52
CA ALA A 263 19.02 41.31 -11.58
C ALA A 263 17.67 40.78 -11.04
N PRO A 264 16.61 40.70 -11.87
CA PRO A 264 15.34 40.12 -11.44
C PRO A 264 15.51 38.67 -10.97
N GLN A 265 14.84 38.31 -9.87
CA GLN A 265 14.83 36.94 -9.33
C GLN A 265 13.51 36.25 -9.67
N SER A 266 13.57 34.98 -10.07
CA SER A 266 12.39 34.13 -10.20
C SER A 266 11.99 33.55 -8.84
N LYS A 267 10.70 33.61 -8.52
CA LYS A 267 10.06 33.01 -7.36
C LYS A 267 9.06 31.97 -7.82
N GLN A 268 9.30 30.71 -7.46
CA GLN A 268 8.34 29.62 -7.70
C GLN A 268 7.15 29.72 -6.73
N TYR A 269 5.97 29.29 -7.19
CA TYR A 269 4.73 29.34 -6.41
C TYR A 269 4.88 28.61 -5.06
N GLY A 270 4.60 29.30 -3.95
CA GLY A 270 4.58 28.72 -2.60
C GLY A 270 5.94 28.57 -1.92
N ILE A 271 7.05 28.69 -2.67
CA ILE A 271 8.41 28.69 -2.11
C ILE A 271 8.80 30.14 -1.73
N PRO A 272 9.18 30.43 -0.46
CA PRO A 272 9.69 31.74 -0.08
C PRO A 272 10.97 32.09 -0.88
N LEU A 273 11.08 33.34 -1.34
CA LEU A 273 12.27 33.83 -2.05
C LEU A 273 13.09 34.71 -1.11
N GLU A 274 14.39 34.43 -0.99
CA GLU A 274 15.36 35.30 -0.33
C GLU A 274 15.74 36.46 -1.27
N LEU A 275 15.52 37.71 -0.82
CA LEU A 275 15.77 38.92 -1.60
C LEU A 275 17.26 39.26 -1.64
N SER A 276 17.76 39.73 -2.79
CA SER A 276 19.19 39.90 -3.02
C SER A 276 19.86 40.91 -2.06
N ASP A 277 21.02 40.51 -1.52
CA ASP A 277 21.92 41.36 -0.72
C ASP A 277 22.51 42.58 -1.44
N GLN A 278 22.34 42.69 -2.77
CA GLN A 278 23.02 43.74 -3.54
C GLN A 278 22.39 45.13 -3.32
N VAL A 279 23.11 45.95 -2.56
CA VAL A 279 22.74 47.34 -2.24
C VAL A 279 23.04 48.29 -3.43
N PRO A 280 22.03 48.96 -4.02
CA PRO A 280 22.23 49.93 -5.09
C PRO A 280 22.86 51.24 -4.58
N LYS A 281 23.29 52.12 -5.49
CA LYS A 281 23.97 53.38 -5.15
C LYS A 281 23.37 54.57 -5.90
N ARG A 282 23.20 55.71 -5.22
CA ARG A 282 22.71 56.98 -5.80
C ARG A 282 23.49 58.15 -5.21
N SER A 283 24.13 58.95 -6.06
CA SER A 283 24.94 60.09 -5.61
C SER A 283 24.10 61.14 -4.89
N GLY A 284 24.51 61.54 -3.68
CA GLY A 284 23.80 62.51 -2.83
C GLY A 284 22.64 61.92 -1.99
N TYR A 285 22.46 60.60 -1.97
CA TYR A 285 21.40 59.94 -1.22
C TYR A 285 21.93 58.73 -0.44
N VAL A 286 21.23 58.36 0.64
CA VAL A 286 21.45 57.14 1.42
C VAL A 286 20.34 56.14 1.08
N PHE A 287 20.70 54.88 0.84
CA PHE A 287 19.73 53.79 0.66
C PHE A 287 19.12 53.40 2.02
N LEU A 288 17.80 53.34 2.10
CA LEU A 288 17.06 53.04 3.33
C LEU A 288 16.44 51.62 3.34
N GLY A 289 16.46 50.94 2.20
CA GLY A 289 15.83 49.64 1.97
C GLY A 289 15.02 49.61 0.67
N TRP A 290 14.35 48.50 0.44
CA TRP A 290 13.46 48.25 -0.69
C TRP A 290 12.00 48.50 -0.28
N GLY A 291 11.25 49.25 -1.07
CA GLY A 291 9.82 49.51 -0.90
C GLY A 291 8.99 48.94 -2.04
N THR A 292 7.68 48.82 -1.85
CA THR A 292 6.72 48.61 -2.95
C THR A 292 6.48 49.90 -3.76
N ASP A 293 6.98 51.03 -3.24
CA ASP A 293 7.06 52.34 -3.86
C ASP A 293 8.39 53.01 -3.45
N ILE A 294 8.62 54.24 -3.93
CA ILE A 294 9.87 55.00 -3.69
C ILE A 294 9.93 55.75 -2.35
N HIS A 295 8.91 55.63 -1.49
CA HIS A 295 8.73 56.46 -0.30
C HIS A 295 8.96 55.70 1.01
N SER A 296 8.53 54.43 1.11
CA SER A 296 8.63 53.64 2.34
C SER A 296 9.42 52.35 2.15
N ALA A 297 10.53 52.19 2.87
CA ALA A 297 11.23 50.92 2.95
C ALA A 297 10.38 49.91 3.73
N LEU A 298 10.20 48.72 3.15
CA LEU A 298 9.41 47.60 3.69
C LEU A 298 10.23 46.32 3.82
N TYR A 299 11.32 46.21 3.06
CA TYR A 299 12.25 45.09 3.06
C TYR A 299 13.70 45.60 3.09
N GLN A 300 14.59 44.85 3.72
CA GLN A 300 16.04 45.02 3.65
C GLN A 300 16.65 44.00 2.66
N PRO A 301 17.91 44.18 2.24
CA PRO A 301 18.64 43.13 1.53
C PRO A 301 18.73 41.87 2.40
N GLY A 302 18.52 40.68 1.82
CA GLY A 302 18.45 39.40 2.55
C GLY A 302 17.07 39.02 3.12
N ASP A 303 16.06 39.91 3.07
CA ASP A 303 14.72 39.60 3.61
C ASP A 303 13.97 38.53 2.80
N THR A 304 13.06 37.80 3.45
CA THR A 304 12.27 36.73 2.82
C THR A 304 10.93 37.23 2.25
N TYR A 305 10.74 37.08 0.93
CA TYR A 305 9.49 37.39 0.23
C TYR A 305 8.59 36.15 0.02
N THR A 306 7.45 36.14 0.73
CA THR A 306 6.53 34.99 0.79
C THR A 306 5.38 35.03 -0.22
N PHE A 307 4.89 36.20 -0.62
CA PHE A 307 3.64 36.34 -1.41
C PHE A 307 3.74 35.82 -2.86
N ASN A 308 2.78 35.01 -3.29
CA ASN A 308 2.71 34.46 -4.65
C ASN A 308 2.13 35.46 -5.66
N ARG A 309 2.91 36.46 -6.05
CA ARG A 309 2.65 37.39 -7.16
C ARG A 309 3.93 38.06 -7.63
N ASP A 310 3.92 38.62 -8.83
CA ASP A 310 4.98 39.52 -9.30
C ASP A 310 5.13 40.73 -8.37
N LEU A 311 6.36 41.22 -8.22
CA LEU A 311 6.64 42.43 -7.45
C LEU A 311 7.78 43.23 -8.09
N THR A 312 7.57 44.55 -8.22
CA THR A 312 8.70 45.47 -8.41
C THR A 312 9.04 46.11 -7.08
N LEU A 313 10.28 45.90 -6.62
CA LEU A 313 10.85 46.56 -5.45
C LEU A 313 11.62 47.80 -5.89
N TYR A 314 11.31 48.93 -5.27
CA TYR A 314 11.93 50.23 -5.56
C TYR A 314 12.92 50.59 -4.46
N ALA A 315 14.10 51.10 -4.84
CA ALA A 315 15.08 51.58 -3.87
C ALA A 315 14.60 52.87 -3.20
N VAL A 316 14.52 52.88 -1.88
CA VAL A 316 14.04 54.05 -1.10
C VAL A 316 15.24 54.88 -0.66
N TRP A 317 15.18 56.19 -0.96
CA TRP A 317 16.35 57.08 -0.92
C TRP A 317 16.15 58.28 0.01
N GLY A 318 16.92 58.35 1.10
CA GLY A 318 17.01 59.55 1.94
C GLY A 318 17.96 60.58 1.35
N THR A 319 17.55 61.86 1.27
CA THR A 319 18.41 62.95 0.79
C THR A 319 19.54 63.26 1.76
N SER A 320 20.79 63.28 1.27
CA SER A 320 21.90 63.89 2.02
C SER A 320 21.96 65.39 1.70
N ALA A 321 21.45 66.22 2.60
CA ALA A 321 21.71 67.66 2.53
C ALA A 321 23.24 67.89 2.60
N SER A 322 23.75 68.79 1.76
CA SER A 322 25.18 69.10 1.72
C SER A 322 25.41 70.60 1.55
N TYR A 323 26.54 71.03 2.07
CA TYR A 323 26.90 72.44 2.23
C TYR A 323 28.33 72.66 1.76
N ILE A 324 28.55 73.68 0.95
CA ILE A 324 29.90 74.06 0.54
C ILE A 324 30.50 74.96 1.61
N ILE A 325 31.63 74.54 2.17
CA ILE A 325 32.47 75.32 3.06
C ILE A 325 33.60 75.92 2.21
N SER A 326 33.55 77.24 2.05
CA SER A 326 34.43 78.01 1.16
C SER A 326 35.48 78.78 1.97
N TYR A 327 36.61 79.14 1.35
CA TYR A 327 37.72 79.80 2.02
C TYR A 327 38.09 81.13 1.35
N ASP A 328 38.16 82.22 2.12
CA ASP A 328 38.72 83.51 1.69
C ASP A 328 40.06 83.76 2.41
N ALA A 329 41.15 83.90 1.66
CA ALA A 329 42.47 84.24 2.20
C ALA A 329 42.52 85.67 2.81
N ASN A 330 41.45 86.45 2.72
CA ASN A 330 41.22 87.70 3.46
C ASN A 330 42.37 88.72 3.32
N GLY A 331 42.78 88.96 2.06
CA GLY A 331 43.95 89.78 1.71
C GLY A 331 45.30 89.05 1.72
N GLY A 332 45.29 87.73 1.82
CA GLY A 332 46.40 86.84 1.43
C GLY A 332 46.16 86.14 0.09
N SER A 333 46.93 85.09 -0.16
CA SER A 333 46.91 84.24 -1.38
C SER A 333 46.88 82.75 -1.00
N ASN A 334 46.62 81.89 -1.98
CA ASN A 334 46.61 80.42 -1.85
C ASN A 334 45.61 79.89 -0.81
N ALA A 335 44.38 80.42 -0.81
CA ALA A 335 43.26 79.78 -0.10
C ALA A 335 43.04 78.33 -0.58
N PRO A 336 42.58 77.42 0.28
CA PRO A 336 42.14 76.09 -0.14
C PRO A 336 40.93 76.17 -1.08
N ALA A 337 40.76 75.13 -1.90
CA ALA A 337 39.50 74.90 -2.61
C ALA A 337 38.36 74.67 -1.60
N GLY A 338 37.13 75.05 -1.97
CA GLY A 338 35.95 74.80 -1.15
C GLY A 338 35.69 73.29 -0.98
N GLN A 339 35.26 72.89 0.21
CA GLN A 339 34.99 71.50 0.57
C GLN A 339 33.49 71.26 0.76
N THR A 340 32.99 70.13 0.28
CA THR A 340 31.62 69.68 0.52
C THR A 340 31.50 69.01 1.88
N LYS A 341 30.72 69.60 2.78
CA LYS A 341 30.24 68.96 4.02
C LYS A 341 28.90 68.26 3.75
N ILE A 342 28.73 67.06 4.28
CA ILE A 342 27.44 66.36 4.36
C ILE A 342 26.77 66.70 5.71
N ALA A 343 25.45 66.83 5.75
CA ALA A 343 24.68 67.04 6.97
C ALA A 343 24.93 65.93 8.01
N GLY A 344 24.95 66.26 9.30
CA GLY A 344 25.22 65.33 10.40
C GLY A 344 26.66 64.79 10.50
N ILE A 345 27.41 64.74 9.39
CA ILE A 345 28.81 64.25 9.36
C ILE A 345 29.78 65.42 9.60
N PRO A 346 30.63 65.41 10.64
CA PRO A 346 31.63 66.45 10.84
C PRO A 346 32.64 66.52 9.69
N LEU A 347 32.89 67.72 9.13
CA LEU A 347 33.90 67.92 8.08
C LEU A 347 35.26 68.20 8.73
N THR A 348 36.33 67.56 8.24
CA THR A 348 37.70 68.01 8.48
C THR A 348 38.05 69.12 7.49
N LEU A 349 38.32 70.32 8.01
CA LEU A 349 38.76 71.47 7.23
C LEU A 349 40.16 71.24 6.65
N SER A 350 40.47 71.89 5.54
CA SER A 350 41.72 71.70 4.81
C SER A 350 42.96 72.04 5.67
N ASP A 351 43.99 71.20 5.56
CA ASP A 351 45.33 71.45 6.09
C ASP A 351 46.13 72.48 5.27
N GLN A 352 45.64 72.89 4.09
CA GLN A 352 46.31 73.91 3.27
C GLN A 352 46.29 75.27 3.96
N ILE A 353 47.47 75.79 4.29
CA ILE A 353 47.67 77.09 4.93
C ILE A 353 47.85 78.17 3.85
N PRO A 354 47.01 79.23 3.80
CA PRO A 354 47.21 80.37 2.91
C PRO A 354 48.41 81.22 3.34
N THR A 355 48.89 82.12 2.47
CA THR A 355 50.06 82.97 2.75
C THR A 355 49.74 84.47 2.60
N ARG A 356 50.38 85.32 3.41
CA ARG A 356 50.25 86.79 3.33
C ARG A 356 51.54 87.46 3.80
N THR A 357 52.20 88.20 2.93
CA THR A 357 53.53 88.78 3.18
C THR A 357 53.53 89.70 4.42
N GLY A 358 54.36 89.37 5.41
CA GLY A 358 54.47 90.10 6.69
C GLY A 358 53.44 89.71 7.76
N TYR A 359 52.63 88.68 7.53
CA TYR A 359 51.62 88.18 8.47
C TYR A 359 51.78 86.68 8.73
N VAL A 360 51.33 86.23 9.91
CA VAL A 360 51.17 84.82 10.28
C VAL A 360 49.70 84.44 10.22
N PHE A 361 49.39 83.31 9.60
CA PHE A 361 48.05 82.73 9.57
C PHE A 361 47.70 82.13 10.94
N LEU A 362 46.59 82.57 11.53
CA LEU A 362 46.14 82.10 12.84
C LEU A 362 45.08 80.99 12.77
N GLY A 363 44.54 80.71 11.59
CA GLY A 363 43.37 79.87 11.39
C GLY A 363 42.22 80.60 10.69
N TRP A 364 41.06 79.97 10.74
CA TRP A 364 39.85 80.33 10.03
C TRP A 364 38.77 80.86 11.00
N ALA A 365 37.94 81.81 10.54
CA ALA A 365 36.77 82.30 11.27
C ALA A 365 35.59 82.58 10.32
N GLU A 366 34.36 82.51 10.83
CA GLU A 366 33.14 82.77 10.05
C GLU A 366 32.89 84.26 9.73
N SER A 367 33.78 85.16 10.19
CA SER A 367 33.69 86.60 9.93
C SER A 367 35.01 87.17 9.41
N ARG A 368 34.91 87.97 8.33
CA ARG A 368 36.03 88.64 7.66
C ARG A 368 36.79 89.63 8.56
N THR A 369 36.15 90.13 9.61
CA THR A 369 36.73 91.09 10.56
C THR A 369 37.15 90.44 11.89
N ALA A 370 37.16 89.11 11.98
CA ALA A 370 37.59 88.41 13.20
C ALA A 370 39.08 88.63 13.49
N SER A 371 39.41 88.99 14.73
CA SER A 371 40.78 89.12 15.23
C SER A 371 41.35 87.81 15.81
N THR A 372 40.51 86.80 16.01
CA THR A 372 40.85 85.47 16.53
C THR A 372 40.23 84.39 15.65
N ALA A 373 40.98 83.31 15.39
CA ALA A 373 40.45 82.15 14.68
C ALA A 373 39.48 81.35 15.57
N ALA A 374 38.43 80.80 14.97
CA ALA A 374 37.50 79.87 15.60
C ALA A 374 37.83 78.41 15.24
N TYR A 375 38.49 78.19 14.10
CA TYR A 375 38.87 76.87 13.59
C TYR A 375 40.33 76.89 13.13
N ARG A 376 41.07 75.80 13.36
CA ARG A 376 42.41 75.58 12.77
C ARG A 376 42.33 74.92 11.40
N ALA A 377 43.41 75.00 10.62
CA ALA A 377 43.63 74.06 9.51
C ALA A 377 43.65 72.62 10.06
N GLY A 378 43.08 71.64 9.34
CA GLY A 378 42.83 70.30 9.87
C GLY A 378 41.79 70.24 11.01
N GLY A 379 41.10 71.36 11.31
CA GLY A 379 40.10 71.46 12.37
C GLY A 379 38.75 70.85 11.96
N THR A 380 37.94 70.45 12.94
CA THR A 380 36.61 69.89 12.68
C THR A 380 35.56 70.99 12.58
N PHE A 381 34.72 70.94 11.54
CA PHE A 381 33.60 71.84 11.31
C PHE A 381 32.27 71.07 11.31
N THR A 382 31.41 71.38 12.27
CA THR A 382 30.19 70.61 12.58
C THR A 382 28.89 71.27 12.15
N LYS A 383 28.88 72.55 11.77
CA LYS A 383 27.66 73.29 11.42
C LYS A 383 27.09 72.84 10.07
N ASP A 384 25.80 72.49 10.05
CA ASP A 384 25.06 72.08 8.85
C ASP A 384 24.52 73.30 8.08
N GLN A 385 25.42 74.13 7.56
CA GLN A 385 25.07 75.31 6.74
C GLN A 385 26.19 75.71 5.77
N TYR A 386 25.83 76.35 4.66
CA TYR A 386 26.79 77.00 3.76
C TYR A 386 27.57 78.08 4.51
N THR A 387 28.90 78.04 4.41
CA THR A 387 29.78 78.90 5.22
C THR A 387 30.99 79.36 4.40
N THR A 388 31.39 80.62 4.57
CA THR A 388 32.69 81.11 4.13
C THR A 388 33.58 81.34 5.34
N LEU A 389 34.73 80.69 5.34
CA LEU A 389 35.77 80.79 6.35
C LEU A 389 36.83 81.78 5.88
N TYR A 390 36.99 82.86 6.63
CA TYR A 390 37.95 83.92 6.38
C TYR A 390 39.24 83.67 7.15
N ALA A 391 40.38 83.86 6.48
CA ALA A 391 41.68 83.74 7.11
C ALA A 391 41.90 84.86 8.14
N VAL A 392 42.33 84.49 9.35
CA VAL A 392 42.70 85.41 10.43
C VAL A 392 44.21 85.60 10.42
N TRP A 393 44.67 86.85 10.48
CA TRP A 393 46.06 87.22 10.23
C TRP A 393 46.66 88.06 11.36
N HIS A 394 47.77 87.61 11.95
CA HIS A 394 48.59 88.43 12.85
C HIS A 394 49.68 89.15 12.06
N LYS A 395 49.81 90.47 12.18
CA LYS A 395 50.91 91.22 11.53
C LYS A 395 52.18 91.12 12.38
N ASN A 396 53.28 90.62 11.81
CA ASN A 396 54.57 90.72 12.48
C ASN A 396 55.06 92.18 12.40
N THR A 397 55.45 92.75 13.54
CA THR A 397 55.76 94.18 13.69
C THR A 397 57.12 94.46 14.34
N GLY A 398 57.86 93.42 14.75
CA GLY A 398 59.13 93.57 15.46
C GLY A 398 60.25 94.21 14.64
N SER A 399 60.63 95.43 15.03
CA SER A 399 61.88 96.12 14.61
C SER A 399 62.93 96.19 15.74
N SER A 400 62.66 95.54 16.87
CA SER A 400 63.50 95.52 18.08
C SER A 400 64.12 94.14 18.31
N GLY A 401 65.38 94.12 18.77
CA GLY A 401 66.15 92.89 18.98
C GLY A 401 65.80 92.08 20.25
N LYS A 402 64.67 92.35 20.92
CA LYS A 402 64.32 91.65 22.16
C LYS A 402 63.73 90.27 21.89
N THR A 403 63.95 89.36 22.85
CA THR A 403 63.45 87.98 22.79
C THR A 403 62.86 87.52 24.11
N TYR A 404 61.87 86.64 24.05
CA TYR A 404 61.19 86.03 25.20
C TYR A 404 61.30 84.50 25.15
N ARG A 405 61.25 83.84 26.31
CA ARG A 405 61.45 82.38 26.44
C ARG A 405 60.19 81.66 26.89
N ILE A 406 59.83 80.61 26.15
CA ILE A 406 58.71 79.69 26.42
C ILE A 406 59.30 78.38 26.94
N THR A 407 58.93 77.96 28.15
CA THR A 407 59.50 76.77 28.81
C THR A 407 58.42 75.72 29.07
N TYR A 408 58.62 74.50 28.58
CA TYR A 408 57.65 73.41 28.73
C TYR A 408 57.91 72.56 29.98
N MET A 409 56.84 72.24 30.71
CA MET A 409 56.88 71.51 31.97
C MET A 409 55.94 70.30 31.89
N ALA A 410 56.48 69.09 31.81
CA ALA A 410 55.69 67.87 31.62
C ALA A 410 54.75 67.49 32.79
N ASN A 411 54.80 68.23 33.91
CA ASN A 411 53.76 68.26 34.95
C ASN A 411 53.32 66.87 35.46
N GLY A 412 54.28 66.05 35.88
CA GLY A 412 54.08 64.67 36.32
C GLY A 412 54.14 63.62 35.21
N GLY A 413 54.42 64.02 33.95
CA GLY A 413 54.88 63.15 32.87
C GLY A 413 56.38 63.31 32.58
N ASN A 414 56.88 62.49 31.65
CA ASN A 414 58.24 62.46 31.15
C ASN A 414 58.34 63.09 29.74
N PHE A 415 59.57 63.33 29.27
CA PHE A 415 59.87 63.85 27.92
C PHE A 415 59.25 65.23 27.62
N ALA A 416 59.47 66.20 28.52
CA ALA A 416 59.16 67.60 28.24
C ALA A 416 59.95 68.11 27.02
N PRO A 417 59.32 68.84 26.08
CA PRO A 417 60.04 69.48 24.98
C PRO A 417 61.04 70.55 25.44
N THR A 418 62.03 70.83 24.58
CA THR A 418 62.99 71.90 24.81
C THR A 418 62.34 73.30 24.73
N ALA A 419 62.84 74.22 25.56
CA ALA A 419 62.34 75.59 25.63
C ALA A 419 62.58 76.37 24.31
N GLN A 420 61.58 77.11 23.85
CA GLN A 420 61.62 77.90 22.62
C GLN A 420 61.84 79.39 22.90
N THR A 421 62.27 80.15 21.89
CA THR A 421 62.52 81.59 21.97
C THR A 421 61.70 82.35 20.93
N GLN A 422 60.91 83.32 21.39
CA GLN A 422 60.11 84.26 20.59
C GLN A 422 60.89 85.57 20.36
N LYS A 423 60.65 86.27 19.24
CA LYS A 423 61.11 87.67 19.03
C LYS A 423 59.97 88.64 19.33
N GLU A 424 60.27 89.81 19.90
CA GLU A 424 59.27 90.84 20.22
C GLU A 424 58.46 91.24 18.97
N GLY A 425 57.13 91.10 19.02
CA GLY A 425 56.24 91.42 17.89
C GLY A 425 56.26 90.39 16.74
N TRP A 426 56.66 89.15 17.01
CA TRP A 426 56.53 88.00 16.12
C TRP A 426 55.83 86.85 16.85
N ALA A 427 54.85 86.19 16.20
CA ALA A 427 54.29 84.94 16.73
C ALA A 427 55.32 83.80 16.62
N VAL A 428 55.30 82.84 17.56
CA VAL A 428 56.12 81.61 17.50
C VAL A 428 55.23 80.39 17.70
N GLN A 429 55.47 79.34 16.91
CA GLN A 429 54.69 78.12 17.00
C GLN A 429 55.15 77.26 18.19
N ILE A 430 54.20 76.84 19.02
CA ILE A 430 54.39 75.87 20.10
C ILE A 430 54.79 74.53 19.46
N THR A 431 55.85 73.94 19.99
CA THR A 431 56.41 72.68 19.52
C THR A 431 55.38 71.56 19.34
N ALA A 432 55.56 70.77 18.28
CA ALA A 432 54.77 69.57 18.01
C ALA A 432 55.10 68.39 18.95
N GLY A 433 56.24 68.47 19.67
CA GLY A 433 56.61 67.45 20.66
C GLY A 433 55.67 67.47 21.86
N VAL A 434 55.20 66.29 22.28
CA VAL A 434 54.32 66.13 23.45
C VAL A 434 54.96 65.19 24.49
N PRO A 435 54.79 65.46 25.79
CA PRO A 435 55.27 64.57 26.84
C PRO A 435 54.43 63.29 26.92
N ARG A 436 54.93 62.27 27.64
CA ARG A 436 54.21 61.02 27.94
C ARG A 436 54.04 60.82 29.44
N ARG A 437 52.88 60.32 29.87
CA ARG A 437 52.60 59.91 31.25
C ARG A 437 51.77 58.63 31.25
N ASP A 438 52.30 57.56 31.80
CA ASP A 438 51.67 56.24 31.74
C ASP A 438 50.42 56.17 32.63
N GLY A 439 49.36 55.55 32.12
CA GLY A 439 48.01 55.59 32.71
C GLY A 439 47.23 56.89 32.46
N TYR A 440 47.78 57.86 31.71
CA TYR A 440 47.12 59.14 31.42
C TYR A 440 47.07 59.46 29.91
N ARG A 441 46.19 60.39 29.53
CA ARG A 441 46.10 61.02 28.20
C ARG A 441 46.55 62.48 28.31
N PHE A 442 47.44 62.91 27.41
CA PHE A 442 47.83 64.32 27.28
C PHE A 442 46.71 65.11 26.62
N LEU A 443 46.31 66.23 27.21
CA LEU A 443 45.26 67.12 26.66
C LEU A 443 45.83 68.38 25.98
N GLY A 444 47.07 68.75 26.30
CA GLY A 444 47.69 70.00 25.83
C GLY A 444 48.46 70.72 26.94
N TRP A 445 48.70 72.01 26.74
CA TRP A 445 49.48 72.89 27.59
C TRP A 445 48.62 73.99 28.22
N SER A 446 48.97 74.47 29.43
CA SER A 446 48.38 75.67 30.04
C SER A 446 49.43 76.47 30.81
N GLU A 447 49.23 77.79 30.97
CA GLU A 447 50.07 78.62 31.86
C GLU A 447 49.84 78.31 33.36
N ASN A 448 48.77 77.57 33.69
CA ASN A 448 48.48 77.14 35.06
C ASN A 448 48.80 75.64 35.26
N ALA A 449 49.74 75.33 36.16
CA ALA A 449 50.15 73.97 36.50
C ALA A 449 49.03 73.07 37.07
N ARG A 450 47.92 73.64 37.52
CA ARG A 450 46.73 72.92 38.03
C ARG A 450 45.55 72.91 37.07
N ALA A 451 45.73 73.32 35.82
CA ALA A 451 44.66 73.27 34.82
C ALA A 451 44.26 71.82 34.50
N THR A 452 42.95 71.57 34.45
CA THR A 452 42.35 70.31 33.98
C THR A 452 41.95 70.36 32.50
N VAL A 453 42.07 71.53 31.87
CA VAL A 453 41.79 71.77 30.45
C VAL A 453 42.96 72.53 29.83
N ALA A 454 43.34 72.20 28.60
CA ALA A 454 44.43 72.88 27.91
C ALA A 454 44.03 74.30 27.46
N SER A 455 44.99 75.22 27.51
CA SER A 455 44.89 76.59 26.98
C SER A 455 45.58 76.73 25.61
N TYR A 456 46.52 75.82 25.30
CA TYR A 456 47.22 75.71 24.03
C TYR A 456 47.45 74.24 23.68
N HIS A 457 47.47 73.89 22.41
CA HIS A 457 47.82 72.57 21.91
C HIS A 457 49.23 72.57 21.30
N ALA A 458 49.79 71.38 21.06
CA ALA A 458 51.00 71.24 20.26
C ALA A 458 50.73 71.76 18.83
N GLY A 459 51.56 72.67 18.33
CA GLY A 459 51.36 73.34 17.04
C GLY A 459 50.58 74.67 17.05
N ASP A 460 49.97 75.08 18.17
CA ASP A 460 49.31 76.41 18.29
C ASP A 460 50.35 77.55 18.32
N TYR A 461 49.95 78.81 18.12
CA TYR A 461 50.88 79.96 18.15
C TYR A 461 50.86 80.71 19.49
N TYR A 462 52.04 80.85 20.12
CA TYR A 462 52.24 81.79 21.22
C TYR A 462 52.58 83.18 20.66
N MET A 463 51.97 84.21 21.25
CA MET A 463 52.04 85.61 20.81
C MET A 463 52.38 86.62 21.91
N PRO A 464 51.97 86.46 23.20
CA PRO A 464 52.28 87.45 24.22
C PRO A 464 53.78 87.71 24.38
N ASN A 465 54.20 88.99 24.29
CA ASN A 465 55.58 89.43 24.46
C ASN A 465 56.05 89.33 25.94
N ARG A 466 56.13 88.11 26.48
CA ARG A 466 56.62 87.81 27.83
C ARG A 466 57.26 86.42 27.90
N ASN A 467 58.11 86.21 28.92
CA ASN A 467 58.54 84.86 29.29
C ASN A 467 57.36 84.07 29.89
N VAL A 468 57.31 82.76 29.65
CA VAL A 468 56.18 81.91 30.08
C VAL A 468 56.61 80.47 30.40
N PHE A 469 55.88 79.84 31.32
CA PHE A 469 55.93 78.39 31.55
C PHE A 469 54.62 77.76 31.08
N LEU A 470 54.73 76.68 30.30
CA LEU A 470 53.61 75.92 29.76
C LEU A 470 53.61 74.50 30.37
N TYR A 471 52.61 74.21 31.19
CA TYR A 471 52.46 72.98 31.95
C TYR A 471 51.54 72.00 31.23
N ALA A 472 51.93 70.73 31.19
CA ALA A 472 51.13 69.67 30.57
C ALA A 472 49.84 69.39 31.37
N VAL A 473 48.74 69.19 30.64
CA VAL A 473 47.43 68.83 31.18
C VAL A 473 47.16 67.36 30.92
N TRP A 474 46.66 66.64 31.93
CA TRP A 474 46.55 65.18 31.94
C TRP A 474 45.17 64.69 32.41
N GLU A 475 44.65 63.65 31.77
CA GLU A 475 43.43 62.92 32.13
C GLU A 475 43.78 61.46 32.47
N LYS A 476 43.26 60.88 33.56
CA LYS A 476 43.56 59.49 33.97
C LYS A 476 42.69 58.50 33.20
N ARG A 477 43.26 57.38 32.73
CA ARG A 477 42.52 56.24 32.16
C ARG A 477 41.92 55.32 33.24
N PRO A 478 40.76 54.68 32.97
CA PRO A 478 40.25 53.58 33.80
C PRO A 478 41.13 52.32 33.77
N SER A 479 40.92 51.44 34.73
CA SER A 479 41.45 50.07 34.76
C SER A 479 40.44 49.09 35.36
N TYR A 480 40.67 47.80 35.09
CA TYR A 480 39.81 46.65 35.41
C TYR A 480 40.67 45.48 35.94
N TYR A 481 40.06 44.38 36.36
CA TYR A 481 40.78 43.22 36.91
C TYR A 481 40.36 41.88 36.30
N VAL A 482 41.35 41.05 35.99
CA VAL A 482 41.16 39.61 35.71
C VAL A 482 41.52 38.83 36.97
N PHE A 483 40.61 37.98 37.42
CA PHE A 483 40.81 37.04 38.53
C PHE A 483 40.84 35.61 38.01
N TYR A 484 41.49 34.70 38.73
CA TYR A 484 41.55 33.28 38.41
C TYR A 484 41.00 32.43 39.56
N ASP A 485 40.27 31.37 39.22
CA ASP A 485 39.73 30.40 40.17
C ASP A 485 40.08 28.99 39.70
N ALA A 486 40.70 28.18 40.56
CA ALA A 486 41.14 26.83 40.23
C ALA A 486 39.98 25.82 40.06
N ASN A 487 38.72 26.21 40.33
CA ASN A 487 37.52 25.41 40.09
C ASN A 487 37.61 23.98 40.67
N GLY A 488 37.94 23.92 41.97
CA GLY A 488 38.19 22.68 42.71
C GLY A 488 39.58 22.03 42.51
N GLY A 489 40.47 22.65 41.73
CA GLY A 489 41.92 22.38 41.76
C GLY A 489 42.66 23.29 42.76
N ILE A 490 43.98 23.35 42.66
CA ILE A 490 44.88 24.22 43.43
C ILE A 490 45.86 24.97 42.52
N GLY A 491 46.44 26.07 43.00
CA GLY A 491 47.50 26.80 42.28
C GLY A 491 47.02 27.69 41.14
N ALA A 492 45.87 28.36 41.28
CA ALA A 492 45.46 29.40 40.34
C ALA A 492 46.42 30.62 40.41
N PRO A 493 46.64 31.34 39.28
CA PRO A 493 47.47 32.54 39.24
C PRO A 493 46.91 33.72 40.06
N GLU A 494 47.79 34.63 40.45
CA GLU A 494 47.39 35.91 41.05
C GLU A 494 46.64 36.83 40.06
N LYS A 495 45.79 37.71 40.61
CA LYS A 495 44.94 38.62 39.80
C LYS A 495 45.77 39.67 39.04
N GLN A 496 45.32 40.02 37.83
CA GLN A 496 46.01 40.96 36.94
C GLN A 496 45.20 42.25 36.71
N GLU A 497 45.87 43.39 36.54
CA GLU A 497 45.23 44.68 36.20
C GLU A 497 45.23 44.92 34.67
N LYS A 498 44.04 45.26 34.13
CA LYS A 498 43.78 45.58 32.72
C LYS A 498 43.59 47.08 32.55
N ILE A 499 44.47 47.76 31.83
CA ILE A 499 44.34 49.20 31.55
C ILE A 499 43.40 49.44 30.35
N TYR A 500 42.57 50.48 30.42
CA TYR A 500 41.63 50.83 29.35
C TYR A 500 42.33 51.08 27.99
N ASN A 501 41.88 50.36 26.96
CA ASN A 501 42.46 50.28 25.62
C ASN A 501 43.96 49.91 25.60
N VAL A 502 44.36 48.99 26.49
CA VAL A 502 45.61 48.21 26.41
C VAL A 502 45.24 46.74 26.57
N ASN A 503 45.72 45.86 25.70
CA ASN A 503 45.47 44.42 25.81
C ASN A 503 46.32 43.85 26.97
N LEU A 504 45.71 43.00 27.80
CA LEU A 504 46.42 42.24 28.83
C LEU A 504 46.85 40.88 28.26
N LEU A 505 48.00 40.39 28.69
CA LEU A 505 48.41 39.00 28.48
C LEU A 505 48.03 38.20 29.73
N LEU A 506 47.20 37.19 29.57
CA LEU A 506 46.77 36.31 30.66
C LEU A 506 47.96 35.55 31.24
N ALA A 507 47.88 35.19 32.51
CA ALA A 507 48.93 34.43 33.19
C ALA A 507 49.23 33.10 32.47
N SER A 508 50.52 32.75 32.39
CA SER A 508 51.02 31.50 31.79
C SER A 508 51.08 30.33 32.78
N GLU A 509 50.85 30.60 34.06
CA GLU A 509 50.79 29.61 35.14
C GLU A 509 49.54 28.73 34.99
N LYS A 510 49.68 27.43 35.31
CA LYS A 510 48.61 26.44 35.22
C LYS A 510 48.32 25.87 36.61
N PRO A 511 47.05 25.81 37.06
CA PRO A 511 46.68 25.10 38.27
C PRO A 511 46.84 23.58 38.08
N THR A 512 46.74 22.81 39.17
CA THR A 512 46.71 21.34 39.17
C THR A 512 45.51 20.78 39.93
N LYS A 513 45.08 19.58 39.55
CA LYS A 513 44.00 18.82 40.18
C LYS A 513 44.34 17.34 40.08
N GLU A 514 44.07 16.57 41.12
CA GLU A 514 44.40 15.14 41.15
C GLU A 514 43.44 14.35 40.24
N GLY A 515 43.98 13.52 39.35
CA GLY A 515 43.21 12.78 38.34
C GLY A 515 42.53 13.66 37.28
N SER A 516 43.04 14.87 36.99
CA SER A 516 42.50 15.69 35.89
C SER A 516 43.51 16.61 35.20
N ALA A 517 43.56 16.51 33.88
CA ALA A 517 44.24 17.46 32.98
C ALA A 517 43.55 18.83 32.97
N PHE A 518 44.36 19.89 33.01
CA PHE A 518 43.92 21.28 32.85
C PHE A 518 43.79 21.63 31.36
N LEU A 519 42.57 21.91 30.90
CA LEU A 519 42.27 22.26 29.51
C LEU A 519 42.46 23.75 29.21
N GLY A 520 42.24 24.63 30.19
CA GLY A 520 42.30 26.09 30.00
C GLY A 520 41.34 26.84 30.92
N TRP A 521 40.98 28.06 30.54
CA TRP A 521 40.15 28.98 31.31
C TRP A 521 38.83 29.32 30.59
N ALA A 522 37.73 29.47 31.34
CA ALA A 522 36.46 30.00 30.83
C ALA A 522 35.85 31.02 31.80
N THR A 523 34.84 31.78 31.37
CA THR A 523 34.13 32.79 32.18
C THR A 523 32.96 32.19 32.97
N ASP A 524 32.46 31.02 32.57
CA ASP A 524 31.45 30.23 33.30
C ASP A 524 32.15 29.09 34.09
N PRO A 525 31.93 28.96 35.42
CA PRO A 525 32.48 27.87 36.22
C PRO A 525 31.96 26.46 35.83
N GLN A 526 30.94 26.37 34.98
CA GLN A 526 30.34 25.12 34.48
C GLN A 526 30.62 24.86 32.99
N ALA A 527 31.46 25.68 32.33
CA ALA A 527 31.89 25.41 30.97
C ALA A 527 32.67 24.08 30.86
N ARG A 528 32.55 23.41 29.72
CA ARG A 528 33.29 22.16 29.40
C ARG A 528 34.46 22.36 28.44
N GLU A 529 34.52 23.53 27.79
CA GLU A 529 35.57 23.93 26.86
C GLU A 529 36.24 25.22 27.38
N ALA A 530 37.49 25.44 27.00
CA ALA A 530 38.23 26.64 27.40
C ALA A 530 38.02 27.79 26.39
N GLU A 531 37.65 28.96 26.88
CA GLU A 531 37.61 30.21 26.10
C GLU A 531 39.01 30.82 25.91
N TYR A 532 39.91 30.62 26.87
CA TYR A 532 41.26 31.20 26.89
C TYR A 532 42.32 30.20 27.33
N MET A 533 43.46 30.20 26.64
CA MET A 533 44.66 29.47 27.02
C MET A 533 45.59 30.35 27.89
N PRO A 534 46.44 29.75 28.74
CA PRO A 534 47.45 30.50 29.50
C PRO A 534 48.40 31.26 28.55
N GLY A 535 48.48 32.58 28.71
CA GLY A 535 49.20 33.47 27.81
C GLY A 535 48.37 34.15 26.71
N ASP A 536 47.05 33.91 26.62
CA ASP A 536 46.19 34.58 25.63
C ASP A 536 45.96 36.08 25.91
N ARG A 537 45.38 36.77 24.93
CA ARG A 537 45.27 38.25 24.92
C ARG A 537 43.85 38.69 25.30
N TYR A 538 43.65 39.07 26.55
CA TYR A 538 42.38 39.67 26.98
C TYR A 538 42.26 41.12 26.46
N THR A 539 41.33 41.32 25.53
CA THR A 539 41.06 42.61 24.85
C THR A 539 40.13 43.51 25.64
N GLU A 540 39.13 42.93 26.30
CA GLU A 540 37.96 43.65 26.80
C GLU A 540 38.26 44.69 27.89
N ASN A 541 37.42 45.71 27.92
CA ASN A 541 37.48 46.78 28.92
C ASN A 541 36.45 46.51 30.03
N ALA A 542 36.59 45.33 30.66
CA ALA A 542 35.76 44.84 31.74
C ALA A 542 36.62 44.10 32.78
N SER A 543 36.05 43.83 33.95
CA SER A 543 36.62 42.90 34.93
C SER A 543 35.95 41.53 34.78
N VAL A 544 36.69 40.44 34.99
CA VAL A 544 36.20 39.07 34.78
C VAL A 544 36.86 38.09 35.76
N ILE A 545 36.16 36.98 36.07
CA ILE A 545 36.73 35.83 36.76
C ILE A 545 36.89 34.71 35.73
N LEU A 546 38.05 34.07 35.72
CA LEU A 546 38.38 32.96 34.84
C LEU A 546 38.49 31.67 35.65
N TYR A 547 37.64 30.70 35.34
CA TYR A 547 37.54 29.41 36.02
C TYR A 547 38.31 28.33 35.24
N ALA A 548 39.07 27.51 35.95
CA ALA A 548 39.82 26.41 35.37
C ALA A 548 38.90 25.29 34.86
N ILE A 549 39.18 24.80 33.66
CA ILE A 549 38.43 23.70 33.01
C ILE A 549 39.27 22.42 33.07
N TRP A 550 38.62 21.30 33.40
CA TRP A 550 39.24 20.05 33.81
C TRP A 550 38.65 18.85 33.05
N GLN A 551 39.49 17.95 32.57
CA GLN A 551 39.12 16.64 32.01
C GLN A 551 39.66 15.52 32.90
N ASN A 552 38.89 14.46 33.17
CA ASN A 552 39.37 13.32 33.96
C ASN A 552 40.28 12.41 33.10
N ASP A 553 41.48 12.12 33.60
CA ASP A 553 42.55 11.44 32.88
C ASP A 553 42.25 9.98 32.50
N HIS A 554 41.18 9.38 33.04
CA HIS A 554 40.84 7.95 32.87
C HIS A 554 39.42 7.69 32.32
N TYR A 555 38.65 8.72 31.95
CA TYR A 555 37.26 8.60 31.50
C TYR A 555 37.16 8.00 30.08
N ASP A 556 36.69 6.75 29.96
CA ASP A 556 36.62 6.02 28.68
C ASP A 556 35.68 4.79 28.75
N PHE A 557 34.80 4.59 27.74
CA PHE A 557 33.81 3.50 27.69
C PHE A 557 33.74 2.77 26.34
N ALA A 558 34.19 1.52 26.28
CA ALA A 558 34.13 0.71 25.06
C ALA A 558 32.82 -0.08 24.89
N VAL A 559 32.50 -0.46 23.65
CA VAL A 559 31.49 -1.49 23.32
C VAL A 559 32.07 -2.58 22.41
N SER A 560 31.89 -3.84 22.81
CA SER A 560 32.43 -5.01 22.14
C SER A 560 31.42 -6.17 22.07
N GLY A 561 31.85 -7.34 21.56
CA GLY A 561 31.05 -8.58 21.60
C GLY A 561 29.73 -8.58 20.83
N MET A 562 29.46 -7.56 20.00
CA MET A 562 28.15 -7.37 19.36
C MET A 562 27.79 -8.53 18.42
N THR A 563 26.72 -9.24 18.73
CA THR A 563 26.20 -10.37 17.94
C THR A 563 24.68 -10.35 17.84
N VAL A 564 24.15 -10.92 16.76
CA VAL A 564 22.71 -11.14 16.49
C VAL A 564 22.49 -12.65 16.39
N THR A 565 21.36 -13.17 16.88
CA THR A 565 21.04 -14.61 16.75
C THR A 565 19.53 -14.85 16.79
N PRO A 566 18.92 -15.56 15.82
CA PRO A 566 19.55 -16.11 14.61
C PRO A 566 19.97 -15.01 13.62
N ASP A 567 20.81 -15.40 12.66
CA ASP A 567 21.24 -14.62 11.49
C ASP A 567 21.47 -15.66 10.37
N PRO A 568 20.64 -15.73 9.31
CA PRO A 568 19.48 -14.88 9.04
C PRO A 568 18.35 -15.01 10.06
N VAL A 569 17.45 -14.03 10.09
CA VAL A 569 16.18 -14.06 10.83
C VAL A 569 15.03 -13.73 9.89
N TYR A 570 13.87 -14.40 10.04
CA TYR A 570 12.72 -14.12 9.18
C TYR A 570 11.99 -12.82 9.60
N GLN A 571 11.28 -12.22 8.65
CA GLN A 571 10.30 -11.15 8.91
C GLN A 571 9.36 -11.51 10.07
N TYR A 572 8.96 -10.49 10.84
CA TYR A 572 8.07 -10.54 12.00
C TYR A 572 8.56 -11.39 13.20
N ASP A 573 9.50 -12.30 13.01
CA ASP A 573 10.18 -13.03 14.09
C ASP A 573 11.16 -12.10 14.85
N GLN A 574 11.85 -12.67 15.84
CA GLN A 574 12.73 -11.95 16.77
C GLN A 574 14.14 -12.52 16.79
N ALA A 575 15.13 -11.62 16.83
CA ALA A 575 16.53 -11.95 17.08
C ALA A 575 16.97 -11.47 18.47
N ILE A 576 17.82 -12.26 19.14
CA ILE A 576 18.48 -11.86 20.38
C ILE A 576 19.78 -11.13 20.00
N VAL A 577 19.90 -9.87 20.38
CA VAL A 577 21.13 -9.09 20.22
C VAL A 577 21.87 -9.07 21.56
N ARG A 578 23.17 -9.36 21.52
CA ARG A 578 24.06 -9.35 22.70
C ARG A 578 25.20 -8.37 22.46
N ILE A 579 25.51 -7.55 23.46
CA ILE A 579 26.57 -6.53 23.44
C ILE A 579 27.31 -6.59 24.78
N SER A 580 28.63 -6.43 24.76
CA SER A 580 29.41 -6.07 25.96
C SER A 580 29.63 -4.57 25.97
N ALA A 581 29.42 -3.94 27.11
CA ALA A 581 29.74 -2.54 27.38
C ALA A 581 30.73 -2.49 28.55
N GLU A 582 31.75 -1.64 28.46
CA GLU A 582 32.95 -1.76 29.28
C GLU A 582 33.36 -0.38 29.82
N ASN A 583 33.65 -0.29 31.12
CA ASN A 583 34.29 0.89 31.71
C ASN A 583 35.81 0.67 31.72
N MET A 584 36.52 1.46 30.92
CA MET A 584 37.97 1.35 30.77
C MET A 584 38.73 2.10 31.88
N ASP A 585 38.04 2.94 32.67
CA ASP A 585 38.59 3.56 33.88
C ASP A 585 38.77 2.51 35.00
N PRO A 586 40.01 2.19 35.42
CA PRO A 586 40.26 1.18 36.45
C PRO A 586 40.16 1.74 37.88
N TYR A 587 39.84 3.02 38.05
CA TYR A 587 39.83 3.73 39.33
C TYR A 587 38.43 4.21 39.74
N HIS A 588 37.61 4.69 38.80
CA HIS A 588 36.32 5.32 39.09
C HIS A 588 35.11 4.48 38.65
N SER A 589 34.04 4.57 39.43
CA SER A 589 32.71 4.08 39.08
C SER A 589 31.84 5.21 38.49
N TYR A 590 30.96 4.85 37.56
CA TYR A 590 30.11 5.80 36.85
C TYR A 590 28.67 5.29 36.81
N THR A 591 27.69 6.19 36.94
CA THR A 591 26.27 5.84 36.91
C THR A 591 25.54 6.51 35.76
N ASN A 592 24.45 5.88 35.32
CA ASN A 592 23.56 6.35 34.26
C ASN A 592 24.22 6.57 32.88
N ILE A 593 25.33 5.87 32.57
CA ILE A 593 26.03 6.00 31.29
C ILE A 593 25.12 5.49 30.15
N PRO A 594 24.74 6.32 29.16
CA PRO A 594 23.71 5.97 28.20
C PRO A 594 24.23 5.02 27.12
N VAL A 595 23.44 4.01 26.76
CA VAL A 595 23.68 3.11 25.64
C VAL A 595 22.45 3.10 24.73
N ALA A 596 22.67 3.32 23.43
CA ALA A 596 21.64 3.39 22.41
C ALA A 596 21.97 2.44 21.25
N ILE A 597 20.99 1.67 20.79
CA ILE A 597 21.10 0.79 19.62
C ILE A 597 20.17 1.28 18.51
N TYR A 598 20.75 1.42 17.32
CA TYR A 598 20.09 1.88 16.11
C TYR A 598 20.05 0.75 15.07
N LEU A 599 18.88 0.52 14.49
CA LEU A 599 18.69 -0.34 13.32
C LEU A 599 18.50 0.57 12.11
N ASN A 600 19.40 0.50 11.12
CA ASN A 600 19.41 1.37 9.93
C ASN A 600 19.27 2.87 10.28
N ASN A 601 20.04 3.32 11.28
CA ASN A 601 19.99 4.67 11.88
C ASN A 601 18.71 5.07 12.66
N ARG A 602 17.68 4.21 12.74
CA ARG A 602 16.52 4.40 13.62
C ARG A 602 16.80 3.82 15.00
N LEU A 603 16.59 4.59 16.08
CA LEU A 603 16.70 4.10 17.46
C LEU A 603 15.67 2.97 17.69
N VAL A 604 16.14 1.81 18.17
CA VAL A 604 15.30 0.63 18.50
C VAL A 604 15.41 0.21 19.97
N HIS A 605 16.51 0.53 20.65
CA HIS A 605 16.65 0.30 22.09
C HIS A 605 17.53 1.40 22.71
N SER A 606 17.21 1.79 23.94
CA SER A 606 18.02 2.72 24.74
C SER A 606 17.93 2.35 26.21
N THR A 607 19.07 2.33 26.90
CA THR A 607 19.18 2.02 28.33
C THR A 607 20.32 2.83 28.95
N THR A 608 20.52 2.71 30.25
CA THR A 608 21.68 3.27 30.96
C THR A 608 22.38 2.19 31.77
N VAL A 609 23.71 2.21 31.78
CA VAL A 609 24.54 1.25 32.52
C VAL A 609 25.17 1.94 33.73
N ASN A 610 25.22 1.22 34.85
CA ASN A 610 26.01 1.60 36.02
C ASN A 610 27.26 0.72 36.06
N PHE A 611 28.43 1.36 36.03
CA PHE A 611 29.73 0.72 35.99
C PHE A 611 30.44 0.84 37.34
N ALA A 612 31.01 -0.27 37.80
CA ALA A 612 32.14 -0.23 38.71
C ALA A 612 33.44 0.08 37.93
N ALA A 613 34.49 0.46 38.64
CA ALA A 613 35.83 0.63 38.06
C ALA A 613 36.28 -0.66 37.35
N GLY A 614 36.78 -0.55 36.12
CA GLY A 614 37.26 -1.66 35.29
C GLY A 614 36.21 -2.74 34.94
N SER A 615 34.91 -2.44 35.03
CA SER A 615 33.85 -3.45 34.91
C SER A 615 33.27 -3.60 33.50
N VAL A 616 32.97 -4.85 33.13
CA VAL A 616 32.22 -5.22 31.92
C VAL A 616 30.78 -5.58 32.29
N ASN A 617 29.83 -5.04 31.55
CA ASN A 617 28.40 -5.35 31.63
C ASN A 617 27.91 -5.96 30.31
N HIS A 618 27.02 -6.94 30.37
CA HIS A 618 26.40 -7.53 29.17
C HIS A 618 24.96 -7.04 28.99
N ILE A 619 24.70 -6.41 27.85
CA ILE A 619 23.38 -5.96 27.42
C ILE A 619 22.81 -7.02 26.49
N ILE A 620 21.64 -7.55 26.83
CA ILE A 620 20.88 -8.47 26.00
C ILE A 620 19.53 -7.82 25.73
N PHE A 621 19.14 -7.68 24.47
CA PHE A 621 17.81 -7.21 24.11
C PHE A 621 17.23 -8.03 22.95
N THR A 622 15.90 -8.16 22.94
CA THR A 622 15.16 -8.83 21.86
C THR A 622 14.79 -7.80 20.80
N LEU A 623 15.22 -8.04 19.56
CA LEU A 623 14.90 -7.21 18.40
C LEU A 623 13.78 -7.87 17.59
N SER A 624 12.62 -7.23 17.51
CA SER A 624 11.63 -7.54 16.47
C SER A 624 12.03 -6.86 15.17
N VAL A 625 12.20 -7.62 14.08
CA VAL A 625 12.60 -7.07 12.77
C VAL A 625 11.41 -6.56 11.95
N GLY A 626 10.21 -7.08 12.20
CA GLY A 626 8.99 -6.67 11.50
C GLY A 626 9.06 -6.93 10.00
N ALA A 627 8.58 -5.98 9.19
CA ALA A 627 8.52 -6.08 7.73
C ALA A 627 9.80 -5.62 7.00
N LEU A 628 10.96 -5.66 7.66
CA LEU A 628 12.26 -5.37 7.00
C LEU A 628 12.68 -6.56 6.13
N GLU A 629 13.48 -6.31 5.09
CA GLU A 629 13.98 -7.35 4.16
C GLU A 629 15.43 -7.07 3.74
N GLY A 630 16.19 -8.14 3.50
CA GLY A 630 17.59 -8.12 3.08
C GLY A 630 18.54 -7.69 4.20
N ARG A 631 19.71 -7.18 3.82
CA ARG A 631 20.83 -6.89 4.71
C ARG A 631 20.58 -5.66 5.59
N GLN A 632 20.36 -5.90 6.87
CA GLN A 632 20.18 -4.86 7.88
C GLN A 632 21.50 -4.49 8.55
N SER A 633 21.56 -3.30 9.17
CA SER A 633 22.71 -2.83 9.94
C SER A 633 22.27 -2.38 11.33
N LEU A 634 22.80 -3.03 12.36
CA LEU A 634 22.71 -2.58 13.75
C LEU A 634 23.98 -1.81 14.12
N ASN A 635 23.81 -0.70 14.83
CA ASN A 635 24.88 0.11 15.38
C ASN A 635 24.58 0.43 16.84
N VAL A 636 25.42 -0.03 17.77
CA VAL A 636 25.39 0.37 19.19
C VAL A 636 26.31 1.56 19.41
N ARG A 637 25.90 2.47 20.29
CA ARG A 637 26.66 3.62 20.76
C ARG A 637 26.56 3.72 22.27
N ILE A 638 27.68 3.82 22.97
CA ILE A 638 27.76 4.18 24.40
C ILE A 638 28.21 5.64 24.53
N ASN A 639 27.73 6.33 25.57
CA ASN A 639 28.10 7.68 25.99
C ASN A 639 28.17 8.76 24.87
N TRP A 640 27.43 8.57 23.77
CA TRP A 640 27.76 9.14 22.45
C TRP A 640 27.83 10.68 22.37
N ALA A 641 27.13 11.38 23.27
CA ALA A 641 27.16 12.83 23.38
C ALA A 641 28.45 13.36 24.03
N HIS A 642 29.09 12.55 24.88
CA HIS A 642 30.27 12.90 25.69
C HIS A 642 31.54 12.15 25.27
N ARG A 643 31.50 11.33 24.22
CA ARG A 643 32.67 10.61 23.67
C ARG A 643 33.89 11.48 23.32
N ASN A 644 33.69 12.78 23.11
CA ASN A 644 34.78 13.74 22.88
C ASN A 644 35.46 14.20 24.19
N GLU A 645 34.82 13.94 25.33
CA GLU A 645 35.33 14.16 26.69
C GLU A 645 36.12 12.93 27.19
N GLU A 646 36.10 11.83 26.43
CA GLU A 646 36.78 10.55 26.72
C GLU A 646 38.15 10.42 26.02
N ILE A 647 38.94 9.42 26.42
CA ILE A 647 40.27 9.15 25.84
C ILE A 647 40.16 8.65 24.39
N SER A 648 39.21 7.74 24.10
CA SER A 648 39.20 6.92 22.89
C SER A 648 37.86 6.93 22.16
N ALA A 649 37.43 8.09 21.67
CA ALA A 649 36.15 8.35 20.98
C ALA A 649 35.71 7.35 19.87
N GLU A 650 36.61 6.49 19.40
CA GLU A 650 36.37 5.42 18.42
C GLU A 650 35.80 4.13 19.04
N ASN A 651 36.11 3.81 20.31
CA ASN A 651 35.70 2.56 20.95
C ASN A 651 34.23 2.56 21.40
N ASN A 652 33.61 3.76 21.46
CA ASN A 652 32.24 3.98 21.89
C ASN A 652 31.17 3.46 20.93
N THR A 653 31.53 2.85 19.80
CA THR A 653 30.55 2.31 18.86
C THR A 653 30.98 0.99 18.23
N LYS A 654 29.99 0.11 17.99
CA LYS A 654 30.16 -1.12 17.23
C LYS A 654 28.99 -1.27 16.27
N SER A 655 29.27 -1.84 15.10
CA SER A 655 28.24 -2.23 14.13
C SER A 655 28.33 -3.71 13.79
N VAL A 656 27.18 -4.30 13.50
CA VAL A 656 27.03 -5.65 12.95
C VAL A 656 25.97 -5.62 11.86
N GLY A 657 26.25 -6.30 10.74
CA GLY A 657 25.28 -6.56 9.70
C GLY A 657 24.69 -7.96 9.88
N PHE A 658 23.39 -8.10 9.66
CA PHE A 658 22.65 -9.36 9.73
C PHE A 658 21.58 -9.37 8.63
N GLU A 659 21.14 -10.53 8.19
CA GLU A 659 20.19 -10.67 7.08
C GLU A 659 18.76 -10.89 7.58
N VAL A 660 17.77 -10.22 6.99
CA VAL A 660 16.35 -10.48 7.24
C VAL A 660 15.70 -11.11 6.01
N GLU A 661 15.23 -12.34 6.15
CA GLU A 661 14.60 -13.10 5.07
C GLU A 661 13.08 -12.90 5.05
N LYS A 662 12.50 -12.81 3.84
CA LYS A 662 11.05 -12.71 3.64
C LYS A 662 10.35 -13.96 4.20
N ARG A 663 9.25 -13.77 4.94
CA ARG A 663 8.49 -14.86 5.56
C ARG A 663 7.21 -15.12 4.78
N ILE A 664 7.19 -16.19 3.99
CA ILE A 664 6.06 -16.52 3.12
C ILE A 664 5.15 -17.51 3.85
N GLN A 665 3.99 -17.03 4.33
CA GLN A 665 2.94 -17.91 4.83
C GLN A 665 2.10 -18.42 3.66
N ILE A 666 1.84 -19.73 3.63
CA ILE A 666 1.09 -20.39 2.56
C ILE A 666 0.08 -21.34 3.18
N GLU A 667 -1.12 -21.41 2.60
CA GLU A 667 -2.06 -22.51 2.82
C GLU A 667 -2.33 -23.23 1.49
N VAL A 668 -2.68 -24.52 1.55
CA VAL A 668 -2.96 -25.35 0.39
C VAL A 668 -4.30 -26.06 0.61
N HIS A 669 -5.31 -25.64 -0.14
CA HIS A 669 -6.68 -26.14 -0.04
C HIS A 669 -7.01 -27.01 -1.26
N PRO A 670 -7.36 -28.29 -1.11
CA PRO A 670 -7.64 -29.19 -2.23
C PRO A 670 -8.98 -28.84 -2.91
N VAL A 671 -9.01 -28.85 -4.25
CA VAL A 671 -10.25 -28.76 -5.01
C VAL A 671 -10.84 -30.16 -5.10
N SER A 672 -11.79 -30.48 -4.21
CA SER A 672 -12.46 -31.78 -4.14
C SER A 672 -13.07 -32.19 -5.50
N PRO A 673 -12.74 -33.38 -6.03
CA PRO A 673 -13.30 -33.86 -7.29
C PRO A 673 -14.84 -33.92 -7.27
N ASN A 674 -15.47 -33.27 -8.24
CA ASN A 674 -16.93 -33.31 -8.46
C ASN A 674 -17.40 -34.54 -9.27
N GLY A 675 -16.46 -35.35 -9.77
CA GLY A 675 -16.71 -36.55 -10.56
C GLY A 675 -15.96 -37.77 -10.01
N ALA A 676 -16.42 -38.97 -10.36
CA ALA A 676 -15.70 -40.20 -10.03
C ALA A 676 -14.44 -40.36 -10.89
N TYR A 677 -13.36 -40.83 -10.28
CA TYR A 677 -12.11 -41.20 -10.93
C TYR A 677 -12.23 -42.63 -11.50
N PHE A 678 -11.76 -42.86 -12.73
CA PHE A 678 -11.88 -44.15 -13.42
C PHE A 678 -10.50 -44.72 -13.81
N ALA A 679 -10.33 -46.02 -13.67
CA ALA A 679 -9.09 -46.70 -14.04
C ALA A 679 -8.77 -46.53 -15.53
N GLY A 680 -7.51 -46.24 -15.86
CA GLY A 680 -7.04 -46.00 -17.23
C GLY A 680 -7.32 -44.59 -17.80
N TYR A 681 -8.22 -43.80 -17.20
CA TYR A 681 -8.55 -42.44 -17.69
C TYR A 681 -7.54 -41.39 -17.18
N GLU A 682 -7.43 -40.30 -17.94
CA GLU A 682 -6.80 -39.06 -17.50
C GLU A 682 -7.75 -38.27 -16.61
N VAL A 683 -7.18 -37.64 -15.58
CA VAL A 683 -7.87 -36.73 -14.68
C VAL A 683 -7.03 -35.46 -14.51
N ILE A 684 -7.68 -34.41 -14.02
CA ILE A 684 -7.01 -33.23 -13.48
C ILE A 684 -7.27 -33.17 -11.97
N SER A 685 -6.21 -32.92 -11.21
CA SER A 685 -6.25 -32.71 -9.76
C SER A 685 -5.75 -31.30 -9.45
N SER A 686 -6.52 -30.54 -8.68
CA SER A 686 -6.28 -29.11 -8.45
C SER A 686 -6.28 -28.75 -6.97
N PHE A 687 -5.59 -27.65 -6.65
CA PHE A 687 -5.44 -27.09 -5.33
C PHE A 687 -5.44 -25.56 -5.44
N MET A 688 -6.11 -24.88 -4.50
CA MET A 688 -5.93 -23.46 -4.28
C MET A 688 -4.73 -23.24 -3.36
N VAL A 689 -3.85 -22.32 -3.72
CA VAL A 689 -2.70 -21.90 -2.92
C VAL A 689 -2.93 -20.45 -2.51
N SER A 690 -3.06 -20.18 -1.21
CA SER A 690 -3.22 -18.82 -0.69
C SER A 690 -1.93 -18.33 -0.04
N SER A 691 -1.72 -17.01 -0.01
CA SER A 691 -0.59 -16.40 0.72
C SER A 691 -0.90 -14.98 1.21
N THR A 692 -0.36 -14.61 2.36
CA THR A 692 -0.45 -13.25 2.94
C THR A 692 0.51 -12.26 2.25
N THR A 693 1.57 -12.76 1.64
CA THR A 693 2.52 -12.02 0.81
C THR A 693 2.33 -12.36 -0.67
N GLU A 694 2.79 -11.51 -1.59
CA GLU A 694 2.86 -11.93 -2.99
C GLU A 694 3.93 -13.01 -3.18
N ILE A 695 3.65 -13.96 -4.06
CA ILE A 695 4.56 -15.01 -4.51
C ILE A 695 4.85 -14.76 -5.99
N LEU A 696 6.11 -14.45 -6.30
CA LEU A 696 6.59 -14.05 -7.62
C LEU A 696 7.31 -15.23 -8.32
N PRO A 697 7.31 -15.30 -9.68
CA PRO A 697 7.94 -16.40 -10.41
C PRO A 697 9.41 -16.65 -10.04
N ASP A 698 10.16 -15.59 -9.73
CA ASP A 698 11.61 -15.66 -9.47
C ASP A 698 11.97 -16.07 -8.03
N GLU A 699 10.99 -16.14 -7.13
CA GLU A 699 11.12 -16.86 -5.85
C GLU A 699 11.12 -18.39 -6.07
N ASN A 700 10.72 -18.84 -7.27
CA ASN A 700 10.85 -20.21 -7.78
C ASN A 700 10.24 -21.27 -6.85
N LEU A 701 9.19 -20.93 -6.10
CA LEU A 701 8.44 -21.89 -5.28
C LEU A 701 7.86 -23.02 -6.14
N CYS A 702 7.89 -24.23 -5.60
CA CYS A 702 7.44 -25.44 -6.30
C CYS A 702 6.27 -26.08 -5.56
N PHE A 703 5.19 -26.33 -6.29
CA PHE A 703 4.12 -27.20 -5.85
C PHE A 703 4.42 -28.63 -6.29
N GLU A 704 4.33 -29.59 -5.38
CA GLU A 704 4.47 -31.02 -5.65
C GLU A 704 3.14 -31.75 -5.38
N LEU A 705 2.64 -32.46 -6.39
CA LEU A 705 1.55 -33.42 -6.26
C LEU A 705 2.15 -34.81 -6.09
N GLU A 706 1.78 -35.49 -5.00
CA GLU A 706 2.00 -36.91 -4.79
C GLU A 706 0.66 -37.64 -4.75
N VAL A 707 0.56 -38.77 -5.46
CA VAL A 707 -0.61 -39.66 -5.37
C VAL A 707 -0.18 -41.01 -4.84
N TYR A 708 -0.91 -41.50 -3.84
CA TYR A 708 -0.69 -42.78 -3.18
C TYR A 708 -1.90 -43.68 -3.35
N ALA A 709 -1.67 -44.96 -3.67
CA ALA A 709 -2.64 -46.02 -3.50
C ALA A 709 -2.66 -46.48 -2.03
N VAL A 710 -3.82 -46.51 -1.41
CA VAL A 710 -4.01 -46.87 0.00
C VAL A 710 -4.58 -48.29 0.09
N GLN A 711 -3.88 -49.18 0.81
CA GLN A 711 -4.32 -50.55 1.08
C GLN A 711 -4.13 -50.88 2.56
N GLY A 712 -5.24 -50.91 3.32
CA GLY A 712 -5.20 -51.04 4.77
C GLY A 712 -4.44 -49.87 5.41
N GLU A 713 -3.40 -50.18 6.19
CA GLU A 713 -2.51 -49.19 6.83
C GLU A 713 -1.31 -48.78 5.93
N SER A 714 -1.24 -49.24 4.68
CA SER A 714 -0.09 -49.01 3.78
C SER A 714 -0.41 -48.05 2.64
N GLU A 715 0.45 -47.04 2.46
CA GLU A 715 0.41 -46.09 1.35
C GLU A 715 1.54 -46.39 0.35
N THR A 716 1.20 -46.61 -0.93
CA THR A 716 2.18 -46.85 -2.01
C THR A 716 2.11 -45.71 -3.02
N ARG A 717 3.18 -44.92 -3.16
CA ARG A 717 3.20 -43.77 -4.09
C ARG A 717 3.19 -44.23 -5.54
N ILE A 718 2.17 -43.84 -6.30
CA ILE A 718 1.97 -44.17 -7.71
C ILE A 718 2.30 -43.01 -8.66
N LEU A 719 2.31 -41.77 -8.17
CA LEU A 719 2.66 -40.58 -8.94
C LEU A 719 3.41 -39.56 -8.09
N THR A 720 4.37 -38.87 -8.70
CA THR A 720 4.86 -37.56 -8.28
C THR A 720 4.91 -36.65 -9.50
N GLN A 721 4.42 -35.41 -9.39
CA GLN A 721 4.59 -34.35 -10.39
C GLN A 721 4.91 -33.03 -9.67
N THR A 722 5.69 -32.15 -10.30
CA THR A 722 6.14 -30.88 -9.70
C THR A 722 5.94 -29.72 -10.66
N LYS A 723 5.32 -28.63 -10.21
CA LYS A 723 5.11 -27.38 -10.96
C LYS A 723 5.78 -26.23 -10.21
N CYS A 724 6.89 -25.73 -10.74
CA CYS A 724 7.68 -24.64 -10.15
C CYS A 724 7.34 -23.28 -10.76
N ARG A 725 7.79 -22.20 -10.10
CA ARG A 725 7.45 -20.80 -10.45
C ARG A 725 5.93 -20.56 -10.37
N ILE A 726 5.28 -21.16 -9.37
CA ILE A 726 3.89 -20.80 -9.03
C ILE A 726 3.81 -19.32 -8.63
N VAL A 727 2.66 -18.69 -8.81
CA VAL A 727 2.44 -17.28 -8.49
C VAL A 727 1.17 -17.13 -7.68
N VAL A 728 1.16 -16.23 -6.69
CA VAL A 728 -0.01 -15.93 -5.86
C VAL A 728 0.00 -14.43 -5.51
N PRO A 729 -1.07 -13.66 -5.72
CA PRO A 729 -1.11 -12.26 -5.32
C PRO A 729 -1.19 -12.11 -3.80
N ALA A 730 -0.65 -11.01 -3.25
CA ALA A 730 -0.65 -10.77 -1.81
C ALA A 730 -2.06 -10.73 -1.21
N ASN A 731 -2.30 -11.51 -0.16
CA ASN A 731 -3.60 -11.68 0.50
C ASN A 731 -4.68 -12.24 -0.43
N GLY A 732 -4.28 -13.08 -1.38
CA GLY A 732 -5.17 -13.79 -2.30
C GLY A 732 -4.79 -15.25 -2.46
N GLU A 733 -5.43 -15.89 -3.43
CA GLU A 733 -5.24 -17.30 -3.77
C GLU A 733 -5.08 -17.50 -5.28
N ASN A 734 -4.42 -18.58 -5.68
CA ASN A 734 -4.30 -18.99 -7.08
C ASN A 734 -4.46 -20.51 -7.26
N LEU A 735 -4.96 -20.91 -8.42
CA LEU A 735 -5.22 -22.29 -8.79
C LEU A 735 -3.95 -22.96 -9.34
N VAL A 736 -3.52 -24.05 -8.70
CA VAL A 736 -2.45 -24.93 -9.18
C VAL A 736 -3.06 -26.31 -9.47
N TRP A 737 -2.75 -26.87 -10.63
CA TRP A 737 -3.39 -28.08 -11.13
C TRP A 737 -2.42 -28.96 -11.94
N PHE A 738 -2.74 -30.24 -12.03
CA PHE A 738 -1.92 -31.29 -12.63
C PHE A 738 -2.77 -32.27 -13.45
N ARG A 739 -2.39 -32.52 -14.70
CA ARG A 739 -3.00 -33.54 -15.57
C ARG A 739 -2.20 -34.85 -15.51
N TRP A 740 -2.87 -35.97 -15.25
CA TRP A 740 -2.23 -37.28 -15.11
C TRP A 740 -3.19 -38.43 -15.42
N ARG A 741 -2.66 -39.63 -15.72
CA ARG A 741 -3.45 -40.83 -16.02
C ARG A 741 -3.48 -41.78 -14.83
N ILE A 742 -4.68 -42.19 -14.41
CA ILE A 742 -4.88 -43.27 -13.44
C ILE A 742 -4.48 -44.60 -14.13
N PRO A 743 -3.60 -45.42 -13.55
CA PRO A 743 -3.29 -46.74 -14.11
C PRO A 743 -4.54 -47.62 -14.29
N ALA A 744 -4.56 -48.45 -15.32
CA ALA A 744 -5.60 -49.47 -15.49
C ALA A 744 -5.43 -50.61 -14.47
N GLY A 745 -6.51 -51.31 -14.10
CA GLY A 745 -6.43 -52.37 -13.09
C GLY A 745 -6.42 -51.87 -11.63
N MET A 746 -6.84 -50.62 -11.40
CA MET A 746 -6.89 -49.98 -10.08
C MET A 746 -8.31 -49.88 -9.50
N GLU A 747 -9.29 -50.56 -10.10
CA GLU A 747 -10.69 -50.49 -9.72
C GLU A 747 -10.93 -50.85 -8.24
N GLY A 748 -11.69 -50.04 -7.53
CA GLY A 748 -11.90 -50.16 -6.08
C GLY A 748 -10.76 -49.64 -5.20
N THR A 749 -9.61 -49.25 -5.77
CA THR A 749 -8.50 -48.69 -4.99
C THR A 749 -8.84 -47.31 -4.47
N LEU A 750 -8.58 -47.07 -3.17
CA LEU A 750 -8.60 -45.73 -2.59
C LEU A 750 -7.30 -45.00 -2.91
N LEU A 751 -7.41 -43.81 -3.48
CA LEU A 751 -6.29 -42.92 -3.74
C LEU A 751 -6.25 -41.79 -2.71
N LEU A 752 -5.05 -41.43 -2.27
CA LEU A 752 -4.74 -40.23 -1.51
C LEU A 752 -3.93 -39.29 -2.41
N CYS A 753 -4.48 -38.12 -2.73
CA CYS A 753 -3.84 -37.10 -3.55
C CYS A 753 -3.41 -35.94 -2.65
N ARG A 754 -2.10 -35.82 -2.36
CA ARG A 754 -1.51 -34.78 -1.51
C ARG A 754 -0.78 -33.75 -2.36
N GLY A 755 -1.11 -32.48 -2.17
CA GLY A 755 -0.39 -31.35 -2.74
C GLY A 755 0.40 -30.62 -1.65
N THR A 756 1.67 -30.29 -1.93
CA THR A 756 2.59 -29.65 -0.98
C THR A 756 3.34 -28.50 -1.67
N VAL A 757 3.49 -27.35 -1.00
CA VAL A 757 4.36 -26.26 -1.49
C VAL A 757 5.71 -26.28 -0.75
N ASN A 758 6.78 -26.30 -1.53
CA ASN A 758 8.17 -26.40 -1.07
C ASN A 758 9.01 -25.21 -1.58
N GLY A 759 9.86 -24.64 -0.72
CA GLY A 759 10.82 -23.58 -1.08
C GLY A 759 11.54 -22.96 0.12
N GLN A 760 12.33 -21.91 -0.12
CA GLN A 760 12.95 -21.11 0.95
C GLN A 760 11.92 -20.12 1.55
N GLY A 761 12.05 -19.77 2.83
CA GLY A 761 11.13 -18.85 3.52
C GLY A 761 9.69 -19.37 3.73
N VAL A 762 9.38 -20.58 3.27
CA VAL A 762 8.06 -21.23 3.34
C VAL A 762 8.04 -22.27 4.46
N GLY A 763 7.08 -22.16 5.38
CA GLY A 763 6.73 -23.26 6.27
C GLY A 763 5.94 -24.33 5.51
N SER A 764 6.20 -25.62 5.77
CA SER A 764 5.63 -26.73 5.00
C SER A 764 4.09 -26.70 4.98
N ALA A 765 3.52 -26.30 3.84
CA ALA A 765 2.09 -26.17 3.63
C ALA A 765 1.61 -27.28 2.68
N SER A 766 0.61 -28.06 3.10
CA SER A 766 0.07 -29.16 2.30
C SER A 766 -1.42 -29.39 2.55
N GLY A 767 -2.14 -29.78 1.51
CA GLY A 767 -3.53 -30.21 1.56
C GLY A 767 -3.72 -31.53 0.82
N PHE A 768 -4.77 -32.28 1.12
CA PHE A 768 -5.04 -33.56 0.45
C PHE A 768 -6.53 -33.85 0.30
N PHE A 769 -6.87 -34.61 -0.73
CA PHE A 769 -8.18 -35.24 -0.89
C PHE A 769 -8.01 -36.73 -1.16
N THR A 770 -9.11 -37.49 -1.05
CA THR A 770 -9.14 -38.91 -1.41
C THR A 770 -10.20 -39.19 -2.48
N ALA A 771 -9.97 -40.22 -3.29
CA ALA A 771 -10.89 -40.66 -4.33
C ALA A 771 -10.81 -42.18 -4.53
N THR A 772 -11.95 -42.87 -4.53
CA THR A 772 -12.01 -44.30 -4.87
C THR A 772 -12.17 -44.48 -6.37
N VAL A 773 -11.29 -45.25 -6.99
CA VAL A 773 -11.28 -45.51 -8.44
C VAL A 773 -12.44 -46.45 -8.83
N GLN A 774 -13.15 -46.13 -9.90
CA GLN A 774 -14.21 -46.94 -10.50
C GLN A 774 -13.71 -47.68 -11.76
N GLY A 775 -14.36 -48.78 -12.10
CA GLY A 775 -14.13 -49.51 -13.34
C GLY A 775 -14.77 -48.84 -14.54
N MET A 776 -14.14 -48.96 -15.71
CA MET A 776 -14.65 -48.40 -16.97
C MET A 776 -16.11 -48.80 -17.21
N LEU A 777 -16.91 -47.89 -17.77
CA LEU A 777 -18.32 -48.14 -18.05
C LEU A 777 -18.46 -49.23 -19.11
N SER A 778 -19.23 -50.27 -18.79
CA SER A 778 -19.61 -51.35 -19.71
C SER A 778 -21.10 -51.64 -19.60
N SER A 779 -21.87 -51.29 -20.64
CA SER A 779 -23.28 -51.64 -20.76
C SER A 779 -23.71 -51.57 -22.22
N GLN A 780 -24.55 -52.51 -22.65
CA GLN A 780 -25.29 -52.47 -23.91
C GLN A 780 -26.72 -52.94 -23.63
N THR A 781 -27.70 -52.34 -24.29
CA THR A 781 -29.10 -52.77 -24.22
C THR A 781 -29.30 -54.06 -25.03
N PRO A 782 -30.16 -55.00 -24.59
CA PRO A 782 -30.49 -56.17 -25.40
C PRO A 782 -31.20 -55.76 -26.70
N ASN A 783 -31.03 -56.54 -27.76
CA ASN A 783 -31.77 -56.35 -29.00
C ASN A 783 -33.28 -56.60 -28.80
N THR A 784 -34.11 -55.91 -29.59
CA THR A 784 -35.57 -55.92 -29.44
C THR A 784 -36.17 -57.28 -29.75
N VAL A 785 -36.79 -57.90 -28.75
CA VAL A 785 -37.57 -59.13 -28.91
C VAL A 785 -39.03 -58.84 -29.29
N TYR A 786 -39.68 -59.82 -29.93
CA TYR A 786 -41.13 -59.77 -30.19
C TYR A 786 -41.91 -59.64 -28.88
N ALA A 787 -42.75 -58.61 -28.77
CA ALA A 787 -43.65 -58.41 -27.64
C ALA A 787 -44.99 -57.85 -28.12
N GLY A 788 -46.08 -58.58 -27.84
CA GLY A 788 -47.45 -58.18 -28.22
C GLY A 788 -48.10 -57.14 -27.30
N LYS A 789 -47.36 -56.66 -26.30
CA LYS A 789 -47.70 -55.58 -25.36
C LYS A 789 -46.38 -54.94 -24.91
N ALA A 790 -46.39 -53.63 -24.61
CA ALA A 790 -45.29 -53.02 -23.87
C ALA A 790 -45.08 -53.70 -22.49
N PRO A 791 -43.83 -53.79 -21.98
CA PRO A 791 -43.55 -54.14 -20.60
C PRO A 791 -44.24 -53.19 -19.62
N ASP A 792 -44.62 -53.66 -18.43
CA ASP A 792 -45.32 -52.82 -17.43
C ASP A 792 -44.43 -51.72 -16.79
N GLU A 793 -43.11 -51.79 -17.01
CA GLU A 793 -42.16 -50.72 -16.70
C GLU A 793 -42.18 -49.57 -17.73
N TYR A 794 -42.72 -49.80 -18.95
CA TYR A 794 -42.80 -48.77 -19.98
C TYR A 794 -43.78 -47.64 -19.57
N ARG A 795 -43.46 -46.42 -19.98
CA ARG A 795 -44.37 -45.26 -19.95
C ARG A 795 -44.23 -44.55 -21.29
N LYS A 796 -45.34 -44.13 -21.90
CA LYS A 796 -45.30 -43.43 -23.20
C LYS A 796 -44.63 -42.06 -23.08
N GLU A 797 -44.89 -41.35 -21.99
CA GLU A 797 -44.52 -39.94 -21.82
C GLU A 797 -43.54 -39.81 -20.64
N ILE A 798 -42.26 -40.06 -20.92
CA ILE A 798 -41.16 -39.80 -19.98
C ILE A 798 -40.36 -38.61 -20.51
N PRO A 799 -40.20 -37.51 -19.74
CA PRO A 799 -39.38 -36.39 -20.16
C PRO A 799 -37.93 -36.84 -20.35
N ALA A 800 -37.30 -36.40 -21.43
CA ALA A 800 -35.88 -36.63 -21.65
C ALA A 800 -35.05 -35.96 -20.53
N PRO A 801 -33.94 -36.57 -20.08
CA PRO A 801 -33.03 -35.96 -19.12
C PRO A 801 -32.54 -34.59 -19.58
N GLU A 802 -32.52 -33.62 -18.66
CA GLU A 802 -32.17 -32.22 -18.95
C GLU A 802 -30.81 -32.09 -19.64
N GLU A 803 -30.78 -31.30 -20.72
CA GLU A 803 -29.53 -30.99 -21.44
C GLU A 803 -28.60 -30.17 -20.55
N SER A 804 -27.31 -30.52 -20.55
CA SER A 804 -26.27 -29.75 -19.88
C SER A 804 -25.25 -29.32 -20.92
N ALA A 805 -24.95 -28.02 -21.01
CA ALA A 805 -23.95 -27.50 -21.95
C ALA A 805 -22.64 -28.29 -21.88
N GLY A 806 -22.24 -28.67 -20.66
CA GLY A 806 -21.00 -29.39 -20.40
C GLY A 806 -19.84 -28.43 -20.47
N SER A 807 -19.84 -27.48 -19.54
CA SER A 807 -18.97 -26.32 -19.53
C SER A 807 -18.36 -26.08 -18.15
N ALA A 808 -17.12 -25.64 -18.11
CA ALA A 808 -16.45 -25.15 -16.91
C ALA A 808 -15.84 -23.78 -17.17
N ALA A 809 -15.72 -22.99 -16.11
CA ALA A 809 -14.93 -21.77 -16.10
C ALA A 809 -14.16 -21.67 -14.78
N TRP A 810 -12.96 -21.07 -14.81
CA TRP A 810 -12.15 -20.82 -13.62
C TRP A 810 -11.35 -19.54 -13.74
N ASN A 811 -10.98 -19.01 -12.57
CA ASN A 811 -10.06 -17.90 -12.42
C ASN A 811 -8.64 -18.43 -12.21
N GLN A 812 -7.65 -17.81 -12.84
CA GLN A 812 -6.24 -18.10 -12.56
C GLN A 812 -5.41 -16.81 -12.67
N TRP A 813 -4.52 -16.57 -11.71
CA TRP A 813 -3.56 -15.47 -11.78
C TRP A 813 -2.33 -15.91 -12.56
N GLU A 814 -1.93 -15.08 -13.52
CA GLU A 814 -0.68 -15.17 -14.27
C GLU A 814 0.19 -13.96 -13.91
N TYR A 815 1.51 -14.10 -14.01
CA TYR A 815 2.44 -12.98 -13.83
C TYR A 815 3.08 -12.63 -15.18
N ILE A 816 2.66 -11.50 -15.76
CA ILE A 816 2.98 -11.11 -17.14
C ILE A 816 3.57 -9.71 -17.13
N ASN A 817 4.72 -9.53 -17.79
CA ASN A 817 5.41 -8.23 -17.94
C ASN A 817 5.70 -7.47 -16.62
N GLY A 818 5.67 -8.15 -15.47
CA GLY A 818 5.87 -7.54 -14.14
C GLY A 818 4.58 -7.35 -13.32
N GLU A 819 3.42 -7.73 -13.84
CA GLU A 819 2.11 -7.52 -13.18
C GLU A 819 1.33 -8.83 -13.02
N PHE A 820 0.54 -8.92 -11.94
CA PHE A 820 -0.45 -9.97 -11.74
C PHE A 820 -1.69 -9.71 -12.60
N VAL A 821 -1.95 -10.60 -13.58
CA VAL A 821 -3.09 -10.56 -14.48
C VAL A 821 -4.06 -11.69 -14.12
N LEU A 822 -5.29 -11.34 -13.77
CA LEU A 822 -6.36 -12.34 -13.59
C LEU A 822 -6.88 -12.79 -14.95
N ARG A 823 -6.71 -14.07 -15.27
CA ARG A 823 -7.38 -14.73 -16.38
C ARG A 823 -8.67 -15.38 -15.92
N GLN A 824 -9.64 -15.39 -16.84
CA GLN A 824 -10.88 -16.14 -16.71
C GLN A 824 -10.93 -17.12 -17.87
N TYR A 825 -10.61 -18.37 -17.60
CA TYR A 825 -10.61 -19.46 -18.57
C TYR A 825 -11.98 -20.13 -18.60
N GLY A 826 -12.39 -20.63 -19.77
CA GLY A 826 -13.67 -21.32 -19.91
C GLY A 826 -13.76 -22.16 -21.17
N ILE A 827 -14.33 -23.35 -21.02
CA ILE A 827 -14.43 -24.38 -22.06
C ILE A 827 -15.83 -25.01 -22.02
N GLU A 828 -16.37 -25.34 -23.19
CA GLU A 828 -17.66 -26.01 -23.36
C GLU A 828 -17.64 -27.05 -24.49
N VAL A 829 -18.51 -28.06 -24.40
CA VAL A 829 -18.73 -29.04 -25.47
C VAL A 829 -19.77 -28.50 -26.45
N SER A 830 -19.37 -28.29 -27.70
CA SER A 830 -20.26 -27.87 -28.79
C SER A 830 -20.68 -29.03 -29.71
N GLY A 831 -21.63 -28.75 -30.60
CA GLY A 831 -22.25 -29.74 -31.47
C GLY A 831 -23.39 -30.53 -30.81
N SER A 832 -24.18 -31.22 -31.63
CA SER A 832 -25.35 -32.02 -31.21
C SER A 832 -25.30 -33.43 -31.82
N PRO A 833 -25.87 -34.44 -31.14
CA PRO A 833 -26.10 -35.76 -31.71
C PRO A 833 -27.22 -35.73 -32.77
N GLU A 834 -27.14 -36.65 -33.73
CA GLU A 834 -28.20 -36.94 -34.70
C GLU A 834 -28.53 -38.44 -34.68
N LEU A 835 -29.83 -38.75 -34.74
CA LEU A 835 -30.32 -40.10 -35.04
C LEU A 835 -30.68 -40.18 -36.52
N THR A 836 -30.25 -41.24 -37.18
CA THR A 836 -30.56 -41.53 -38.59
C THR A 836 -31.11 -42.95 -38.73
N SER A 837 -31.90 -43.23 -39.77
CA SER A 837 -32.33 -44.60 -40.08
C SER A 837 -32.20 -44.88 -41.58
N ASN A 838 -31.72 -46.07 -41.90
CA ASN A 838 -31.68 -46.62 -43.26
C ASN A 838 -32.85 -47.60 -43.50
N SER A 839 -33.85 -47.63 -42.61
CA SER A 839 -34.96 -48.58 -42.70
C SER A 839 -35.94 -48.25 -43.83
N PRO A 840 -36.67 -49.23 -44.40
CA PRO A 840 -37.62 -48.99 -45.50
C PRO A 840 -38.80 -48.07 -45.16
N SER A 841 -39.06 -47.82 -43.87
CA SER A 841 -40.12 -46.91 -43.40
C SER A 841 -39.60 -45.49 -43.10
N ALA A 842 -38.28 -45.25 -43.18
CA ALA A 842 -37.68 -43.98 -42.79
C ALA A 842 -37.79 -42.91 -43.89
N VAL A 843 -38.33 -41.74 -43.53
CA VAL A 843 -38.48 -40.56 -44.39
C VAL A 843 -37.96 -39.33 -43.62
N TYR A 844 -37.07 -38.56 -44.23
CA TYR A 844 -36.58 -37.30 -43.66
C TYR A 844 -37.46 -36.11 -44.12
N ALA A 845 -38.11 -35.43 -43.18
CA ALA A 845 -39.01 -34.30 -43.45
C ALA A 845 -38.92 -33.25 -42.34
N ASP A 846 -39.05 -31.97 -42.69
CA ASP A 846 -39.06 -30.82 -41.76
C ASP A 846 -37.92 -30.80 -40.71
N GLY A 847 -36.78 -31.41 -41.04
CA GLY A 847 -35.59 -31.49 -40.19
C GLY A 847 -35.48 -32.74 -39.30
N VAL A 848 -36.44 -33.65 -39.33
CA VAL A 848 -36.52 -34.86 -38.48
C VAL A 848 -36.72 -36.11 -39.33
N TRP A 849 -36.19 -37.25 -38.89
CA TRP A 849 -36.52 -38.56 -39.46
C TRP A 849 -37.85 -39.07 -38.89
N GLU A 850 -38.84 -39.32 -39.74
CA GLU A 850 -40.05 -40.06 -39.39
C GLU A 850 -39.92 -41.53 -39.82
N MET A 851 -40.30 -42.48 -38.98
CA MET A 851 -40.17 -43.92 -39.21
C MET A 851 -41.18 -44.73 -38.38
N LYS A 852 -41.25 -46.05 -38.63
CA LYS A 852 -42.05 -46.98 -37.81
C LYS A 852 -41.22 -47.59 -36.67
N SER A 853 -41.86 -47.86 -35.53
CA SER A 853 -41.24 -48.61 -34.43
C SER A 853 -40.99 -50.08 -34.81
N GLY A 854 -39.97 -50.71 -34.21
CA GLY A 854 -39.44 -52.02 -34.61
C GLY A 854 -38.24 -51.98 -35.55
N TYR A 855 -37.91 -50.82 -36.12
CA TYR A 855 -36.74 -50.63 -36.99
C TYR A 855 -35.54 -50.04 -36.24
N GLY A 856 -34.36 -50.12 -36.87
CA GLY A 856 -33.10 -49.62 -36.32
C GLY A 856 -32.85 -48.13 -36.57
N VAL A 857 -32.21 -47.48 -35.60
CA VAL A 857 -31.57 -46.15 -35.72
C VAL A 857 -30.07 -46.25 -35.47
N SER A 858 -29.29 -45.49 -36.22
CA SER A 858 -27.88 -45.21 -35.97
C SER A 858 -27.75 -43.86 -35.24
N LEU A 859 -26.79 -43.78 -34.32
CA LEU A 859 -26.43 -42.54 -33.62
C LEU A 859 -25.05 -42.05 -34.07
N THR A 860 -24.97 -40.76 -34.38
CA THR A 860 -23.70 -40.04 -34.64
C THR A 860 -23.66 -38.71 -33.89
N TRP A 861 -22.55 -38.40 -33.25
CA TRP A 861 -22.27 -37.08 -32.68
C TRP A 861 -20.78 -36.76 -32.87
N ALA A 862 -20.45 -35.58 -33.38
CA ALA A 862 -19.08 -35.06 -33.43
C ALA A 862 -18.92 -33.92 -32.42
N PRO A 863 -18.82 -34.22 -31.11
CA PRO A 863 -18.65 -33.20 -30.07
C PRO A 863 -17.25 -32.59 -30.14
N THR A 864 -17.15 -31.25 -30.09
CA THR A 864 -15.86 -30.55 -30.02
C THR A 864 -15.75 -29.73 -28.75
N LEU A 865 -14.55 -29.68 -28.18
CA LEU A 865 -14.25 -28.80 -27.05
C LEU A 865 -13.88 -27.41 -27.58
N SER A 866 -14.57 -26.39 -27.09
CA SER A 866 -14.55 -25.04 -27.63
C SER A 866 -14.55 -23.98 -26.52
N GLN A 867 -14.14 -22.77 -26.87
CA GLN A 867 -14.07 -21.62 -25.96
C GLN A 867 -15.46 -21.24 -25.45
N LEU A 868 -15.67 -21.26 -24.13
CA LEU A 868 -16.92 -20.79 -23.53
C LEU A 868 -17.07 -19.28 -23.74
N SER A 869 -18.23 -18.87 -24.26
CA SER A 869 -18.50 -17.46 -24.59
C SER A 869 -18.25 -16.50 -23.41
N GLY A 870 -17.39 -15.50 -23.64
CA GLY A 870 -16.99 -14.50 -22.63
C GLY A 870 -15.71 -14.84 -21.85
N PHE A 871 -15.18 -16.05 -21.98
CA PHE A 871 -13.95 -16.52 -21.32
C PHE A 871 -12.81 -16.72 -22.33
N LEU A 872 -11.60 -16.95 -21.85
CA LEU A 872 -10.46 -17.39 -22.68
C LEU A 872 -10.50 -18.91 -22.89
N MET A 873 -10.10 -19.37 -24.07
CA MET A 873 -9.82 -20.79 -24.29
C MET A 873 -8.60 -21.18 -23.44
N PRO A 874 -8.67 -22.25 -22.62
CA PRO A 874 -7.50 -22.79 -21.92
C PRO A 874 -6.55 -23.52 -22.87
N ASP A 875 -5.27 -23.63 -22.48
CA ASP A 875 -4.29 -24.46 -23.19
C ASP A 875 -4.63 -25.96 -23.10
N GLU A 876 -4.15 -26.76 -24.07
CA GLU A 876 -4.53 -28.19 -24.23
C GLU A 876 -4.12 -29.10 -23.05
N ASP A 877 -3.16 -28.69 -22.21
CA ASP A 877 -2.78 -29.43 -21.01
C ASP A 877 -3.75 -29.18 -19.84
N ALA A 878 -4.48 -28.05 -19.86
CA ALA A 878 -5.46 -27.63 -18.86
C ALA A 878 -6.87 -28.21 -19.08
N TYR A 879 -7.01 -29.24 -19.93
CA TYR A 879 -8.19 -30.10 -19.97
C TYR A 879 -7.84 -31.51 -20.46
N THR A 880 -8.76 -32.47 -20.32
CA THR A 880 -8.69 -33.77 -21.02
C THR A 880 -9.68 -33.82 -22.16
N GLY A 881 -9.46 -34.72 -23.12
CA GLY A 881 -10.49 -35.05 -24.11
C GLY A 881 -11.72 -35.74 -23.49
N ILE A 882 -12.69 -36.06 -24.34
CA ILE A 882 -13.85 -36.90 -23.99
C ILE A 882 -13.37 -38.33 -23.83
N GLN A 883 -13.66 -38.95 -22.67
CA GLN A 883 -13.18 -40.31 -22.34
C GLN A 883 -14.29 -41.32 -22.08
N ALA A 884 -15.51 -40.87 -21.81
CA ALA A 884 -16.68 -41.72 -21.64
C ALA A 884 -17.92 -41.11 -22.29
N ALA A 885 -18.62 -41.89 -23.11
CA ALA A 885 -19.86 -41.50 -23.76
C ALA A 885 -20.93 -42.58 -23.60
N LEU A 886 -22.18 -42.18 -23.43
CA LEU A 886 -23.32 -43.08 -23.26
C LEU A 886 -24.61 -42.53 -23.87
N ALA A 887 -25.51 -43.43 -24.27
CA ALA A 887 -26.89 -43.15 -24.66
C ALA A 887 -27.88 -43.83 -23.70
N VAL A 888 -28.93 -43.11 -23.33
CA VAL A 888 -30.06 -43.57 -22.51
C VAL A 888 -31.37 -43.35 -23.27
N PHE A 889 -32.30 -44.30 -23.12
CA PHE A 889 -33.45 -44.48 -24.01
C PHE A 889 -34.78 -44.46 -23.25
N PRO A 890 -35.88 -43.99 -23.86
CA PRO A 890 -37.16 -43.81 -23.18
C PRO A 890 -37.80 -45.15 -22.77
N GLU A 891 -37.61 -46.23 -23.54
CA GLU A 891 -38.13 -47.57 -23.22
C GLU A 891 -37.55 -48.15 -21.91
N TYR A 892 -36.41 -47.61 -21.44
CA TYR A 892 -35.78 -47.98 -20.19
C TYR A 892 -35.87 -46.88 -19.12
N ALA A 893 -36.78 -45.91 -19.29
CA ALA A 893 -36.93 -44.73 -18.44
C ALA A 893 -35.61 -43.94 -18.24
N TYR A 894 -34.78 -43.91 -19.29
CA TYR A 894 -33.44 -43.32 -19.30
C TYR A 894 -32.49 -43.83 -18.19
N SER A 895 -32.70 -45.05 -17.71
CA SER A 895 -31.98 -45.64 -16.58
C SER A 895 -30.50 -45.93 -16.88
N LEU A 896 -29.62 -45.59 -15.94
CA LEU A 896 -28.20 -45.94 -15.92
C LEU A 896 -27.91 -47.31 -15.28
N THR A 897 -28.91 -48.17 -15.09
CA THR A 897 -28.70 -49.57 -14.71
C THR A 897 -28.05 -50.34 -15.87
N GLU A 898 -27.09 -51.21 -15.58
CA GLU A 898 -26.46 -52.09 -16.59
C GLU A 898 -27.52 -52.87 -17.39
N GLY A 899 -27.37 -52.91 -18.72
CA GLY A 899 -28.37 -53.47 -19.64
C GLY A 899 -29.53 -52.53 -20.02
N LYS A 900 -29.64 -51.35 -19.40
CA LYS A 900 -30.68 -50.33 -19.70
C LYS A 900 -30.14 -49.06 -20.40
N TYR A 901 -28.83 -48.94 -20.53
CA TYR A 901 -28.15 -47.90 -21.33
C TYR A 901 -27.08 -48.52 -22.23
N ARG A 902 -26.65 -47.78 -23.27
CA ARG A 902 -25.54 -48.18 -24.15
C ARG A 902 -24.34 -47.28 -23.91
N VAL A 903 -23.19 -47.88 -23.63
CA VAL A 903 -21.89 -47.21 -23.75
C VAL A 903 -21.59 -47.03 -25.24
N LEU A 904 -21.04 -45.87 -25.59
CA LEU A 904 -20.79 -45.47 -26.97
C LEU A 904 -19.29 -45.53 -27.27
N GLU A 905 -18.95 -45.93 -28.49
CA GLU A 905 -17.57 -45.93 -28.96
C GLU A 905 -17.17 -44.52 -29.39
N CYS A 906 -15.98 -44.09 -28.96
CA CYS A 906 -15.38 -42.81 -29.28
C CYS A 906 -14.19 -43.06 -30.21
N GLU A 907 -14.36 -42.87 -31.52
CA GLU A 907 -13.35 -43.18 -32.53
C GLU A 907 -13.28 -42.12 -33.63
N GLY A 908 -12.06 -41.84 -34.11
CA GLY A 908 -11.81 -40.86 -35.16
C GLY A 908 -12.16 -39.44 -34.72
N GLU A 909 -13.33 -38.95 -35.13
CA GLU A 909 -13.83 -37.59 -34.88
C GLU A 909 -15.23 -37.61 -34.24
N GLY A 910 -15.69 -38.74 -33.67
CA GLY A 910 -17.04 -38.80 -33.12
C GLY A 910 -17.38 -39.96 -32.17
N VAL A 911 -18.60 -39.87 -31.68
CA VAL A 911 -19.28 -40.76 -30.72
C VAL A 911 -20.41 -41.48 -31.45
N ARG A 912 -20.47 -42.82 -31.32
CA ARG A 912 -21.41 -43.68 -32.06
C ARG A 912 -21.80 -44.93 -31.27
N PHE A 913 -22.88 -45.60 -31.67
CA PHE A 913 -23.20 -46.92 -31.10
C PHE A 913 -22.06 -47.92 -31.34
N ALA A 914 -21.86 -48.79 -30.35
CA ALA A 914 -21.01 -49.96 -30.49
C ALA A 914 -21.58 -50.93 -31.54
N GLU A 915 -20.71 -51.74 -32.14
CA GLU A 915 -21.11 -52.72 -33.16
C GLU A 915 -22.13 -53.72 -32.60
N ASN A 916 -23.16 -54.02 -33.40
CA ASN A 916 -24.24 -54.93 -32.99
C ASN A 916 -24.08 -56.27 -33.73
N PRO A 917 -23.61 -57.35 -33.06
CA PRO A 917 -23.34 -58.63 -33.72
C PRO A 917 -24.57 -59.25 -34.39
N ASP A 918 -25.75 -59.10 -33.76
CA ASP A 918 -27.01 -59.61 -34.28
C ASP A 918 -27.52 -58.82 -35.51
N ALA A 919 -26.96 -57.62 -35.76
CA ALA A 919 -27.20 -56.81 -36.95
C ALA A 919 -26.05 -56.91 -37.96
N ALA A 920 -25.32 -58.02 -37.99
CA ALA A 920 -24.17 -58.27 -38.87
C ALA A 920 -23.02 -57.23 -38.74
N GLY A 921 -22.90 -56.58 -37.58
CA GLY A 921 -21.89 -55.55 -37.30
C GLY A 921 -22.40 -54.11 -37.45
N GLU A 922 -23.61 -53.90 -37.98
CA GLU A 922 -24.19 -52.56 -38.11
C GLU A 922 -24.31 -51.86 -36.75
N ARG A 923 -24.04 -50.56 -36.73
CA ARG A 923 -23.96 -49.75 -35.49
C ARG A 923 -25.33 -49.15 -35.15
N ILE A 924 -26.31 -50.03 -34.98
CA ILE A 924 -27.72 -49.69 -34.78
C ILE A 924 -28.27 -50.08 -33.40
N HIS A 925 -29.22 -49.28 -32.93
CA HIS A 925 -30.16 -49.59 -31.85
C HIS A 925 -31.54 -49.81 -32.44
N PHE A 926 -32.18 -50.93 -32.12
CA PHE A 926 -33.56 -51.19 -32.57
C PHE A 926 -34.55 -50.52 -31.61
N ILE A 927 -35.47 -49.73 -32.16
CA ILE A 927 -36.56 -49.12 -31.38
C ILE A 927 -37.61 -50.21 -31.11
N PRO A 928 -38.01 -50.49 -29.86
CA PRO A 928 -38.96 -51.57 -29.59
C PRO A 928 -40.30 -51.40 -30.29
N ILE A 929 -40.88 -52.49 -30.81
CA ILE A 929 -42.13 -52.49 -31.60
C ILE A 929 -43.33 -51.91 -30.83
N TYR A 930 -43.28 -51.94 -29.49
CA TYR A 930 -44.32 -51.39 -28.62
C TYR A 930 -44.16 -49.88 -28.32
N VAL A 931 -43.12 -49.23 -28.84
CA VAL A 931 -43.01 -47.76 -28.80
C VAL A 931 -44.13 -47.18 -29.65
N ALA A 932 -44.90 -46.27 -29.05
CA ALA A 932 -46.10 -45.68 -29.62
C ALA A 932 -45.81 -44.33 -30.29
N ASP A 933 -46.70 -43.93 -31.21
CA ASP A 933 -46.57 -42.71 -32.02
C ASP A 933 -46.27 -41.44 -31.20
N GLY A 934 -45.28 -40.67 -31.66
CA GLY A 934 -44.74 -39.50 -30.97
C GLY A 934 -43.24 -39.30 -31.27
N ASP A 935 -42.62 -38.35 -30.58
CA ASP A 935 -41.17 -38.12 -30.72
C ASP A 935 -40.39 -39.08 -29.83
N TYR A 936 -39.63 -39.98 -30.43
CA TYR A 936 -38.70 -40.89 -29.73
C TYR A 936 -37.37 -40.16 -29.50
N ILE A 937 -37.15 -39.72 -28.26
CA ILE A 937 -35.98 -38.92 -27.88
C ILE A 937 -34.94 -39.80 -27.20
N VAL A 938 -33.72 -39.85 -27.73
CA VAL A 938 -32.55 -40.45 -27.07
C VAL A 938 -31.71 -39.35 -26.44
N SER A 939 -31.37 -39.51 -25.16
CA SER A 939 -30.46 -38.60 -24.46
C SER A 939 -29.05 -39.18 -24.51
N VAL A 940 -28.10 -38.39 -25.02
CA VAL A 940 -26.70 -38.76 -25.20
C VAL A 940 -25.84 -37.88 -24.30
N ALA A 941 -24.91 -38.48 -23.57
CA ALA A 941 -24.01 -37.78 -22.67
C ALA A 941 -22.53 -38.10 -22.99
N THR A 942 -21.70 -37.06 -23.02
CA THR A 942 -20.23 -37.15 -23.08
C THR A 942 -19.65 -36.57 -21.80
N SER A 943 -18.65 -37.26 -21.24
CA SER A 943 -18.22 -37.10 -19.85
C SER A 943 -16.75 -37.49 -19.65
N GLN A 944 -16.27 -37.38 -18.41
CA GLN A 944 -14.86 -37.61 -18.05
C GLN A 944 -13.91 -36.65 -18.79
N ILE A 945 -14.42 -35.46 -19.07
CA ILE A 945 -13.69 -34.29 -19.54
C ILE A 945 -13.25 -33.54 -18.27
N TRP A 946 -11.99 -33.68 -17.87
CA TRP A 946 -11.48 -33.03 -16.66
C TRP A 946 -10.89 -31.66 -16.97
N THR A 947 -11.12 -30.70 -16.07
CA THR A 947 -10.58 -29.34 -16.10
C THR A 947 -10.06 -28.97 -14.70
N PRO A 948 -9.29 -27.89 -14.54
CA PRO A 948 -8.89 -27.37 -13.24
C PRO A 948 -10.06 -27.08 -12.27
N ALA A 949 -11.25 -26.79 -12.79
CA ALA A 949 -12.49 -26.60 -12.02
C ALA A 949 -13.23 -27.91 -11.66
N GLY A 950 -12.75 -29.05 -12.15
CA GLY A 950 -13.38 -30.37 -12.04
C GLY A 950 -13.80 -30.98 -13.38
N MET A 951 -14.49 -32.11 -13.30
CA MET A 951 -15.04 -32.86 -14.43
C MET A 951 -16.33 -32.23 -14.96
N ILE A 952 -16.46 -32.14 -16.28
CA ILE A 952 -17.67 -31.67 -16.96
C ILE A 952 -18.34 -32.80 -17.75
N THR A 953 -19.66 -32.72 -17.86
CA THR A 953 -20.49 -33.65 -18.61
C THR A 953 -21.48 -32.87 -19.47
N ALA A 954 -21.39 -33.05 -20.78
CA ALA A 954 -22.34 -32.50 -21.74
C ALA A 954 -23.45 -33.53 -21.99
N ARG A 955 -24.70 -33.08 -21.95
CA ARG A 955 -25.86 -33.90 -22.34
C ARG A 955 -26.65 -33.17 -23.41
N ARG A 956 -27.02 -33.91 -24.45
CA ARG A 956 -27.86 -33.46 -25.56
C ARG A 956 -28.93 -34.52 -25.84
N SER A 957 -30.04 -34.09 -26.41
CA SER A 957 -31.10 -34.95 -26.93
C SER A 957 -31.09 -34.95 -28.45
N CYS A 958 -31.45 -36.10 -29.03
CA CYS A 958 -31.68 -36.29 -30.46
C CYS A 958 -32.93 -37.16 -30.64
N SER A 959 -33.69 -36.97 -31.71
CA SER A 959 -34.96 -37.66 -31.88
C SER A 959 -35.25 -38.12 -33.30
N VAL A 960 -36.12 -39.14 -33.38
CA VAL A 960 -36.87 -39.51 -34.58
C VAL A 960 -38.36 -39.48 -34.23
N ARG A 961 -39.23 -39.26 -35.22
CA ARG A 961 -40.68 -39.35 -35.04
C ARG A 961 -41.16 -40.76 -35.36
N ILE A 962 -41.91 -41.35 -34.44
CA ILE A 962 -42.57 -42.64 -34.62
C ILE A 962 -44.00 -42.41 -35.10
N HIS A 963 -44.36 -43.08 -36.19
CA HIS A 963 -45.73 -43.12 -36.71
C HIS A 963 -46.02 -44.50 -37.31
N GLY A 964 -46.76 -45.32 -36.56
CA GLY A 964 -46.96 -46.74 -36.84
C GLY A 964 -45.79 -47.63 -36.42
N ASN A 965 -45.94 -48.91 -36.68
CA ASN A 965 -45.02 -49.97 -36.28
C ASN A 965 -44.74 -50.94 -37.46
N VAL A 966 -43.68 -51.73 -37.36
CA VAL A 966 -43.23 -52.65 -38.43
C VAL A 966 -44.31 -53.61 -38.94
N TYR A 967 -45.31 -54.02 -38.15
CA TYR A 967 -46.39 -54.88 -38.67
C TYR A 967 -47.28 -54.17 -39.69
N ASP A 968 -47.34 -52.84 -39.66
CA ASP A 968 -48.09 -52.03 -40.62
C ASP A 968 -47.45 -52.03 -42.03
N ASP A 969 -46.22 -52.57 -42.19
CA ASP A 969 -45.60 -52.85 -43.49
C ASP A 969 -45.88 -54.29 -43.99
N PHE A 970 -46.29 -55.19 -43.09
CA PHE A 970 -46.59 -56.60 -43.43
C PHE A 970 -48.09 -56.90 -43.54
N TYR A 971 -48.97 -56.01 -43.05
CA TYR A 971 -50.43 -56.16 -43.13
C TYR A 971 -51.02 -55.73 -44.49
N ILE A 972 -50.92 -56.61 -45.50
CA ILE A 972 -51.68 -56.46 -46.74
C ILE A 972 -53.16 -56.76 -46.45
N GLY A 973 -54.01 -55.74 -46.59
CA GLY A 973 -55.45 -55.89 -46.38
C GLY A 973 -56.12 -56.79 -47.43
N LEU A 974 -56.97 -57.71 -46.98
CA LEU A 974 -57.98 -58.35 -47.84
C LEU A 974 -59.17 -57.40 -47.98
N SER A 975 -59.33 -56.82 -49.17
CA SER A 975 -60.52 -56.08 -49.63
C SER A 975 -61.07 -56.72 -50.89
#